data_AF-A0A4P7AJ71-F1
#
_entry.id   AF-A0A4P7AJ71-F1
#
_cell.length_a   1.000
_cell.length_b   1.000
_cell.length_c   1.000
_cell.angle_alpha   90.00
_cell.angle_beta   90.00
_cell.angle_gamma   90.00
#
_symmetry.space_group_name_H-M   'P 1'
#
loop_
_entity.id
_entity.type
_entity.pdbx_description
1 polymer ?
#
loop_
_entity_poly.entity_id
_entity_poly.type
_entity_poly.pdbx_seq_one_letter_code
_entity_poly.pdbx_strand_id
1 'polypeptide(L)'
;MKKILCLLSTITLTAATVSYVVACPKKSSQNENNQDGEKLPELPNYDLALVDYLKEVSEIINSEIKSASENWFQEVNDDSSYLFIKPKVIKMIDGINEDTATSLKNIFENPKNNDKKVEFLSDFKGLINHQRINESIIKLKWKEKYSILLNNVNENELFSIDEDKLLTNEEGGIKFSETDQGSSNIFKIRNESKESYISINVKFNFILRYSENDTTQSIKEDRTFKDFGFNFISTSNKALTSLINKKVKELKYAFLGANKFNTLIKKTNFVDDDKFITNNKDEVKSLIEEKFSEDGFKKAISDKIKEDTNLNENINIDFSNDPNQKIVELNDENLNADGEYWDYSLKATTNSKFKWKNNDDYSITPNLIKNEELYNYIFKNISIEKTKDNYDKSLYDYVKNNYKTWLADYYASVSNDEESKDIKALKKSTNMGLFNIKGLKLKINNFSVDLNEFYIAVGYQVSDEEITSSDLNENSVIFKSIIANLQKGIESYHKTFGIENTSDEYKIAAFSGEIYDKNLWDSFDLNYISGIYTGKNKGIAMMYWKSVLKKISKVLSLDISNRNDNGIEIQDTARKILLKEGNQTIYNWEFLTETLVSFILKNEINGNHNTNGFYMDTIYYHGDDTSDIRFKLNFLNVTFTTDRIWKLRKSESEMYRDRSIIENTRKK
;
A
#
# COMPACT_ATOMS: atom_id res chain seq x y z
N MET A 1 -21.07 37.70 -36.58
CA MET A 1 -21.66 36.35 -36.71
C MET A 1 -20.67 35.25 -37.09
N LYS A 2 -19.78 35.43 -38.09
CA LYS A 2 -18.78 34.38 -38.43
C LYS A 2 -17.74 34.05 -37.34
N LYS A 3 -17.37 35.00 -36.47
CA LYS A 3 -16.43 34.75 -35.35
C LYS A 3 -17.04 34.02 -34.14
N ILE A 4 -18.37 34.05 -33.98
CA ILE A 4 -19.07 33.30 -32.92
C ILE A 4 -19.30 31.84 -33.37
N LEU A 5 -19.55 31.61 -34.67
CA LEU A 5 -19.64 30.26 -35.22
C LEU A 5 -18.32 29.48 -35.11
N CYS A 6 -17.16 30.14 -35.30
CA CYS A 6 -15.86 29.49 -35.10
C CYS A 6 -15.57 29.10 -33.64
N LEU A 7 -16.14 29.83 -32.67
CA LEU A 7 -16.00 29.56 -31.23
C LEU A 7 -16.97 28.46 -30.77
N LEU A 8 -18.17 28.39 -31.35
CA LEU A 8 -19.11 27.28 -31.14
C LEU A 8 -18.64 25.98 -31.81
N SER A 9 -17.95 26.04 -32.95
CA SER A 9 -17.35 24.86 -33.60
C SER A 9 -16.11 24.33 -32.89
N THR A 10 -15.42 25.13 -32.06
CA THR A 10 -14.31 24.63 -31.21
C THR A 10 -14.80 24.06 -29.89
N ILE A 11 -16.00 24.45 -29.42
CA ILE A 11 -16.62 23.89 -28.20
C ILE A 11 -17.42 22.61 -28.51
N THR A 12 -17.91 22.42 -29.74
CA THR A 12 -18.61 21.20 -30.16
C THR A 12 -17.68 20.08 -30.66
N LEU A 13 -16.40 20.37 -30.92
CA LEU A 13 -15.38 19.37 -31.30
C LEU A 13 -14.62 18.75 -30.12
N THR A 14 -14.91 19.16 -28.88
CA THR A 14 -14.43 18.48 -27.65
C THR A 14 -15.50 17.60 -26.98
N ALA A 15 -16.68 17.49 -27.59
CA ALA A 15 -17.76 16.63 -27.12
C ALA A 15 -18.43 15.89 -28.29
N ALA A 16 -17.71 14.95 -28.90
CA ALA A 16 -18.28 13.98 -29.83
C ALA A 16 -17.90 12.55 -29.40
N THR A 17 -18.84 11.95 -28.68
CA THR A 17 -19.35 10.59 -28.89
C THR A 17 -18.33 9.48 -29.19
N VAL A 18 -17.96 8.73 -28.15
CA VAL A 18 -17.75 7.29 -28.33
C VAL A 18 -19.14 6.67 -28.47
N SER A 19 -19.72 6.79 -29.67
CA SER A 19 -20.83 5.93 -30.07
C SER A 19 -20.27 4.51 -30.22
N TYR A 20 -20.36 3.70 -29.16
CA TYR A 20 -20.24 2.26 -29.32
C TYR A 20 -21.43 1.80 -30.17
N VAL A 21 -21.16 1.50 -31.44
CA VAL A 21 -22.08 0.71 -32.26
C VAL A 21 -22.09 -0.70 -31.66
N VAL A 22 -23.16 -1.04 -30.96
CA VAL A 22 -23.47 -2.44 -30.64
C VAL A 22 -23.93 -3.09 -31.94
N ALA A 23 -23.00 -3.73 -32.65
CA ALA A 23 -23.33 -4.63 -33.74
C ALA A 23 -23.47 -6.05 -33.18
N CYS A 24 -24.71 -6.52 -33.02
CA CYS A 24 -25.00 -7.94 -32.85
C CYS A 24 -24.35 -8.75 -34.00
N PRO A 25 -23.69 -9.89 -33.75
CA PRO A 25 -23.08 -10.66 -34.82
C PRO A 25 -24.17 -11.25 -35.71
N LYS A 26 -24.21 -10.83 -36.98
CA LYS A 26 -24.95 -11.53 -38.03
C LYS A 26 -24.15 -12.76 -38.45
N LYS A 27 -24.85 -13.89 -38.58
CA LYS A 27 -24.34 -15.17 -39.07
C LYS A 27 -23.57 -15.03 -40.39
N SER A 28 -22.50 -15.80 -40.46
CA SER A 28 -21.55 -16.06 -41.56
C SER A 28 -22.06 -15.91 -43.00
N SER A 29 -21.21 -15.30 -43.83
CA SER A 29 -20.91 -15.77 -45.20
C SER A 29 -19.54 -15.25 -45.65
N GLN A 30 -18.74 -16.14 -46.24
CA GLN A 30 -17.34 -15.99 -46.67
C GLN A 30 -17.12 -14.82 -47.66
N ASN A 31 -16.01 -14.08 -47.53
CA ASN A 31 -14.86 -14.11 -48.45
C ASN A 31 -13.83 -12.98 -48.19
N GLU A 32 -12.58 -13.42 -48.06
CA GLU A 32 -11.26 -12.84 -48.39
C GLU A 32 -10.90 -11.35 -48.22
N ASN A 33 -9.73 -11.19 -47.58
CA ASN A 33 -8.69 -10.16 -47.76
C ASN A 33 -8.92 -8.76 -47.18
N ASN A 34 -8.54 -8.61 -45.90
CA ASN A 34 -7.57 -7.61 -45.41
C ASN A 34 -7.33 -7.86 -43.91
N GLN A 35 -6.15 -8.38 -43.55
CA GLN A 35 -5.75 -8.59 -42.15
C GLN A 35 -5.03 -7.34 -41.62
N ASP A 36 -5.79 -6.34 -41.22
CA ASP A 36 -5.43 -5.57 -40.03
C ASP A 36 -6.05 -6.33 -38.86
N GLY A 37 -5.21 -7.07 -38.12
CA GLY A 37 -5.64 -7.75 -36.91
C GLY A 37 -6.01 -6.72 -35.86
N GLU A 38 -7.29 -6.33 -35.81
CA GLU A 38 -7.88 -5.69 -34.64
C GLU A 38 -7.49 -6.54 -33.42
N LYS A 39 -6.71 -5.93 -32.52
CA LYS A 39 -6.36 -6.52 -31.23
C LYS A 39 -7.66 -6.88 -30.52
N LEU A 40 -7.99 -8.17 -30.45
CA LEU A 40 -9.01 -8.66 -29.53
C LEU A 40 -8.61 -8.19 -28.13
N PRO A 41 -9.44 -7.41 -27.42
CA PRO A 41 -9.13 -6.99 -26.06
C PRO A 41 -8.95 -8.24 -25.20
N GLU A 42 -7.81 -8.28 -24.51
CA GLU A 42 -7.40 -9.38 -23.64
C GLU A 42 -8.42 -9.48 -22.48
N LEU A 43 -9.07 -10.63 -22.33
CA LEU A 43 -9.99 -10.86 -21.21
C LEU A 43 -9.20 -10.74 -19.89
N PRO A 44 -9.63 -9.89 -18.93
CA PRO A 44 -8.95 -9.76 -17.65
C PRO A 44 -8.92 -11.10 -16.91
N ASN A 45 -7.81 -11.44 -16.25
CA ASN A 45 -7.77 -12.62 -15.38
C ASN A 45 -8.58 -12.34 -14.10
N TYR A 46 -9.60 -13.15 -13.84
CA TYR A 46 -10.53 -12.98 -12.72
C TYR A 46 -9.83 -12.88 -11.36
N ASP A 47 -8.99 -13.86 -11.00
CA ASP A 47 -8.36 -13.93 -9.66
C ASP A 47 -7.41 -12.75 -9.40
N LEU A 48 -6.66 -12.33 -10.42
CA LEU A 48 -5.79 -11.17 -10.34
C LEU A 48 -6.58 -9.87 -10.21
N ALA A 49 -7.63 -9.72 -11.03
CA ALA A 49 -8.53 -8.58 -10.92
C ALA A 49 -9.15 -8.53 -9.51
N LEU A 50 -9.57 -9.67 -8.96
CA LEU A 50 -10.22 -9.75 -7.66
C LEU A 50 -9.29 -9.32 -6.53
N VAL A 51 -8.06 -9.82 -6.49
CA VAL A 51 -7.09 -9.43 -5.45
C VAL A 51 -6.71 -7.96 -5.55
N ASP A 52 -6.42 -7.47 -6.76
CA ASP A 52 -6.10 -6.05 -6.98
C ASP A 52 -7.28 -5.15 -6.59
N TYR A 53 -8.52 -5.58 -6.92
CA TYR A 53 -9.74 -4.87 -6.57
C TYR A 53 -9.98 -4.81 -5.05
N LEU A 54 -9.91 -5.95 -4.34
CA LEU A 54 -10.10 -5.99 -2.89
C LEU A 54 -9.05 -5.15 -2.16
N LYS A 55 -7.81 -5.13 -2.66
CA LYS A 55 -6.74 -4.28 -2.13
C LYS A 55 -7.08 -2.79 -2.31
N GLU A 56 -7.40 -2.35 -3.53
CA GLU A 56 -7.75 -0.94 -3.79
C GLU A 56 -9.00 -0.51 -3.00
N VAL A 57 -10.02 -1.37 -2.89
CA VAL A 57 -11.22 -1.09 -2.07
C VAL A 57 -10.84 -0.92 -0.60
N SER A 58 -9.99 -1.80 -0.06
CA SER A 58 -9.52 -1.70 1.33
C SER A 58 -8.75 -0.40 1.58
N GLU A 59 -7.89 0.01 0.65
CA GLU A 59 -7.14 1.28 0.72
C GLU A 59 -8.09 2.49 0.73
N ILE A 60 -9.11 2.50 -0.14
CA ILE A 60 -10.15 3.55 -0.19
C ILE A 60 -10.90 3.64 1.15
N ILE A 61 -11.44 2.51 1.63
CA ILE A 61 -12.21 2.47 2.86
C ILE A 61 -11.36 2.94 4.05
N ASN A 62 -10.14 2.39 4.20
CA ASN A 62 -9.26 2.75 5.31
C ASN A 62 -8.92 4.24 5.31
N SER A 63 -8.63 4.82 4.14
CA SER A 63 -8.33 6.24 4.00
C SER A 63 -9.51 7.13 4.38
N GLU A 64 -10.70 6.85 3.84
CA GLU A 64 -11.89 7.67 4.10
C GLU A 64 -12.40 7.54 5.53
N ILE A 65 -12.35 6.34 6.14
CA ILE A 65 -12.70 6.12 7.55
C ILE A 65 -11.71 6.83 8.47
N LYS A 66 -10.40 6.76 8.18
CA LYS A 66 -9.38 7.50 8.95
C LYS A 66 -9.67 9.01 8.92
N SER A 67 -9.93 9.56 7.73
CA SER A 67 -10.30 10.98 7.58
C SER A 67 -11.62 11.33 8.29
N ALA A 68 -12.62 10.45 8.24
CA ALA A 68 -13.88 10.65 8.95
C ALA A 68 -13.68 10.69 10.48
N SER A 69 -12.84 9.78 10.99
CA SER A 69 -12.59 9.61 12.43
C SER A 69 -11.96 10.83 13.11
N GLU A 70 -11.24 11.67 12.37
CA GLU A 70 -10.69 12.93 12.87
C GLU A 70 -11.77 13.91 13.34
N ASN A 71 -13.01 13.74 12.87
CA ASN A 71 -14.15 14.58 13.22
C ASN A 71 -15.16 13.85 14.10
N TRP A 72 -14.82 12.74 14.76
CA TRP A 72 -15.78 12.01 15.59
C TRP A 72 -16.00 12.61 16.99
N PHE A 73 -15.32 13.71 17.32
CA PHE A 73 -15.62 14.54 18.48
C PHE A 73 -16.26 15.86 18.02
N GLN A 74 -17.57 16.03 18.21
CA GLN A 74 -18.30 17.20 17.68
C GLN A 74 -19.17 17.92 18.69
N GLU A 75 -19.35 19.23 18.47
CA GLU A 75 -20.39 20.00 19.13
C GLU A 75 -21.75 19.65 18.51
N VAL A 76 -22.68 19.16 19.32
CA VAL A 76 -24.04 18.82 18.87
C VAL A 76 -25.05 19.31 19.90
N ASN A 77 -25.98 20.12 19.40
CA ASN A 77 -27.12 20.64 20.14
C ASN A 77 -28.42 20.23 19.44
N ASP A 78 -29.56 20.59 20.03
CA ASP A 78 -30.88 20.24 19.48
C ASP A 78 -31.17 20.88 18.12
N ASP A 79 -30.50 21.98 17.78
CA ASP A 79 -30.63 22.70 16.50
C ASP A 79 -29.70 22.17 15.38
N SER A 80 -28.86 21.18 15.68
CA SER A 80 -27.93 20.58 14.71
C SER A 80 -28.66 19.95 13.51
N SER A 81 -27.94 19.68 12.42
CA SER A 81 -28.53 19.02 11.24
C SER A 81 -28.80 17.53 11.42
N TYR A 82 -28.25 16.91 12.46
CA TYR A 82 -28.44 15.48 12.75
C TYR A 82 -29.91 15.15 13.02
N LEU A 83 -30.35 13.98 12.58
CA LEU A 83 -31.74 13.54 12.79
C LEU A 83 -31.89 12.79 14.11
N PHE A 84 -30.93 11.92 14.42
CA PHE A 84 -30.92 11.03 15.57
C PHE A 84 -29.99 11.51 16.68
N ILE A 85 -28.77 11.92 16.32
CA ILE A 85 -27.72 12.29 17.28
C ILE A 85 -28.02 13.68 17.82
N LYS A 86 -29.00 13.79 18.72
CA LYS A 86 -29.42 15.03 19.38
C LYS A 86 -29.85 14.74 20.81
N PRO A 87 -29.49 15.57 21.79
CA PRO A 87 -29.88 15.35 23.18
C PRO A 87 -31.38 15.11 23.37
N LYS A 88 -32.24 15.94 22.77
CA LYS A 88 -33.69 15.79 22.85
C LYS A 88 -34.21 14.49 22.23
N VAL A 89 -33.59 14.02 21.14
CA VAL A 89 -34.00 12.78 20.47
C VAL A 89 -33.56 11.57 21.28
N ILE A 90 -32.31 11.54 21.74
CA ILE A 90 -31.75 10.46 22.58
C ILE A 90 -32.57 10.27 23.85
N LYS A 91 -33.00 11.36 24.51
CA LYS A 91 -33.88 11.30 25.70
C LYS A 91 -35.26 10.69 25.45
N MET A 92 -35.76 10.73 24.21
CA MET A 92 -37.06 10.18 23.85
C MET A 92 -36.99 8.69 23.48
N ILE A 93 -35.79 8.11 23.40
CA ILE A 93 -35.60 6.71 23.05
C ILE A 93 -35.88 5.84 24.28
N ASP A 94 -36.87 4.97 24.17
CA ASP A 94 -37.16 3.96 25.19
C ASP A 94 -35.96 3.01 25.31
N GLY A 95 -35.39 2.91 26.52
CA GLY A 95 -34.32 1.96 26.87
C GLY A 95 -32.94 2.57 27.13
N ILE A 96 -32.72 3.85 26.80
CA ILE A 96 -31.47 4.55 27.15
C ILE A 96 -31.56 5.08 28.58
N ASN A 97 -30.65 4.64 29.44
CA ASN A 97 -30.49 5.17 30.79
C ASN A 97 -29.29 6.12 30.85
N GLU A 98 -29.38 7.17 31.68
CA GLU A 98 -28.24 8.04 31.96
C GLU A 98 -27.07 7.21 32.52
N ASP A 99 -25.84 7.60 32.15
CA ASP A 99 -24.55 7.06 32.60
C ASP A 99 -24.23 5.60 32.22
N THR A 100 -25.16 4.86 31.61
CA THR A 100 -24.95 3.47 31.19
C THR A 100 -25.03 3.30 29.68
N ALA A 101 -24.24 2.36 29.15
CA ALA A 101 -24.27 2.03 27.74
C ALA A 101 -25.44 1.09 27.45
N THR A 102 -26.19 1.38 26.38
CA THR A 102 -27.29 0.54 25.89
C THR A 102 -26.96 0.10 24.45
N SER A 103 -26.94 -1.21 24.19
CA SER A 103 -26.62 -1.74 22.86
C SER A 103 -27.64 -1.31 21.80
N LEU A 104 -27.20 -1.15 20.55
CA LEU A 104 -28.09 -0.79 19.44
C LEU A 104 -29.18 -1.83 19.21
N LYS A 105 -28.84 -3.12 19.40
CA LYS A 105 -29.79 -4.22 19.33
C LYS A 105 -30.98 -4.00 20.28
N ASN A 106 -30.70 -3.74 21.56
CA ASN A 106 -31.75 -3.52 22.56
C ASN A 106 -32.60 -2.27 22.24
N ILE A 107 -31.96 -1.22 21.71
CA ILE A 107 -32.66 0.01 21.32
C ILE A 107 -33.60 -0.24 20.14
N PHE A 108 -33.12 -0.89 19.08
CA PHE A 108 -33.85 -1.00 17.81
C PHE A 108 -34.69 -2.27 17.67
N GLU A 109 -34.57 -3.25 18.56
CA GLU A 109 -35.55 -4.34 18.70
C GLU A 109 -36.87 -3.85 19.31
N ASN A 110 -36.87 -2.70 19.99
CA ASN A 110 -38.11 -2.06 20.47
C ASN A 110 -38.87 -1.42 19.29
N PRO A 111 -40.09 -1.88 18.95
CA PRO A 111 -40.83 -1.38 17.79
C PRO A 111 -41.14 0.12 17.83
N LYS A 112 -41.16 0.74 19.02
CA LYS A 112 -41.38 2.18 19.17
C LYS A 112 -40.21 3.03 18.63
N ASN A 113 -39.04 2.43 18.45
CA ASN A 113 -37.83 3.10 17.99
C ASN A 113 -37.56 2.90 16.48
N ASN A 114 -38.48 2.31 15.71
CA ASN A 114 -38.29 2.01 14.28
C ASN A 114 -37.94 3.26 13.44
N ASP A 115 -38.64 4.38 13.64
CA ASP A 115 -38.34 5.62 12.91
C ASP A 115 -36.94 6.15 13.28
N LYS A 116 -36.53 5.96 14.54
CA LYS A 116 -35.21 6.34 15.05
C LYS A 116 -34.08 5.50 14.48
N LYS A 117 -34.36 4.25 14.10
CA LYS A 117 -33.40 3.39 13.39
C LYS A 117 -32.99 4.00 12.04
N VAL A 118 -33.96 4.51 11.28
CA VAL A 118 -33.70 5.13 9.96
C VAL A 118 -32.90 6.42 10.12
N GLU A 119 -33.29 7.26 11.10
CA GLU A 119 -32.56 8.50 11.43
C GLU A 119 -31.10 8.20 11.85
N PHE A 120 -30.87 7.18 12.69
CA PHE A 120 -29.54 6.76 13.12
C PHE A 120 -28.66 6.34 11.94
N LEU A 121 -29.19 5.47 11.06
CA LEU A 121 -28.45 5.01 9.88
C LEU A 121 -28.09 6.14 8.93
N SER A 122 -28.96 7.15 8.81
CA SER A 122 -28.69 8.36 8.02
C SER A 122 -27.52 9.16 8.59
N ASP A 123 -27.57 9.48 9.89
CA ASP A 123 -26.49 10.22 10.57
C ASP A 123 -25.17 9.43 10.54
N PHE A 124 -25.23 8.13 10.81
CA PHE A 124 -24.08 7.23 10.78
C PHE A 124 -23.39 7.22 9.41
N LYS A 125 -24.16 7.07 8.32
CA LYS A 125 -23.64 7.12 6.93
C LYS A 125 -22.91 8.42 6.64
N GLY A 126 -23.44 9.55 7.12
CA GLY A 126 -22.80 10.85 7.00
C GLY A 126 -21.47 10.91 7.77
N LEU A 127 -21.45 10.39 9.00
CA LEU A 127 -20.29 10.43 9.89
C LEU A 127 -19.13 9.50 9.48
N ILE A 128 -19.37 8.51 8.62
CA ILE A 128 -18.32 7.61 8.12
C ILE A 128 -17.92 7.88 6.67
N ASN A 129 -18.29 9.03 6.10
CA ASN A 129 -18.04 9.38 4.69
C ASN A 129 -18.55 8.33 3.69
N HIS A 130 -19.65 7.64 3.99
CA HIS A 130 -20.16 6.54 3.16
C HIS A 130 -20.33 6.93 1.69
N GLN A 131 -20.83 8.14 1.42
CA GLN A 131 -21.00 8.63 0.05
C GLN A 131 -19.68 8.72 -0.71
N ARG A 132 -18.61 9.26 -0.10
CA ARG A 132 -17.29 9.39 -0.75
C ARG A 132 -16.65 8.03 -1.02
N ILE A 133 -16.80 7.10 -0.08
CA ILE A 133 -16.36 5.72 -0.25
C ILE A 133 -17.10 5.10 -1.45
N ASN A 134 -18.43 5.18 -1.45
CA ASN A 134 -19.26 4.63 -2.52
C ASN A 134 -18.88 5.21 -3.89
N GLU A 135 -18.77 6.54 -4.00
CA GLU A 135 -18.35 7.21 -5.24
C GLU A 135 -16.96 6.77 -5.72
N SER A 136 -16.02 6.56 -4.79
CA SER A 136 -14.66 6.10 -5.10
C SER A 136 -14.62 4.65 -5.56
N ILE A 137 -15.44 3.78 -4.98
CA ILE A 137 -15.58 2.39 -5.40
C ILE A 137 -16.31 2.29 -6.75
N ILE A 138 -17.35 3.08 -6.98
CA ILE A 138 -18.04 3.17 -8.28
C ILE A 138 -17.05 3.56 -9.39
N LYS A 139 -16.11 4.47 -9.10
CA LYS A 139 -15.05 4.84 -10.07
C LYS A 139 -14.19 3.65 -10.51
N LEU A 140 -14.04 2.61 -9.68
CA LEU A 140 -13.31 1.40 -10.04
C LEU A 140 -14.00 0.60 -11.15
N LYS A 141 -15.33 0.68 -11.27
CA LYS A 141 -16.10 0.04 -12.37
C LYS A 141 -15.63 0.49 -13.75
N TRP A 142 -15.14 1.73 -13.87
CA TRP A 142 -14.63 2.29 -15.12
C TRP A 142 -13.20 1.90 -15.46
N LYS A 143 -12.48 1.21 -14.55
CA LYS A 143 -11.15 0.68 -14.83
C LYS A 143 -11.30 -0.64 -15.61
N GLU A 144 -10.80 -0.66 -16.85
CA GLU A 144 -10.87 -1.82 -17.75
C GLU A 144 -10.43 -3.14 -17.07
N LYS A 145 -9.39 -3.08 -16.23
CA LYS A 145 -8.88 -4.22 -15.46
C LYS A 145 -9.88 -4.90 -14.52
N TYR A 146 -10.97 -4.22 -14.14
CA TYR A 146 -12.00 -4.75 -13.22
C TYR A 146 -13.33 -5.06 -13.92
N SER A 147 -13.39 -4.91 -15.25
CA SER A 147 -14.60 -5.14 -16.04
C SER A 147 -15.18 -6.55 -15.83
N ILE A 148 -14.33 -7.57 -15.71
CA ILE A 148 -14.73 -8.97 -15.43
C ILE A 148 -15.45 -9.15 -14.09
N LEU A 149 -15.19 -8.27 -13.12
CA LEU A 149 -15.81 -8.33 -11.80
C LEU A 149 -17.08 -7.47 -11.74
N LEU A 150 -17.02 -6.26 -12.31
CA LEU A 150 -17.94 -5.18 -11.97
C LEU A 150 -18.94 -4.84 -13.07
N ASN A 151 -18.75 -5.30 -14.32
CA ASN A 151 -19.62 -4.90 -15.44
C ASN A 151 -21.10 -5.20 -15.18
N ASN A 152 -21.39 -6.37 -14.64
CA ASN A 152 -22.76 -6.86 -14.42
C ASN A 152 -23.36 -6.47 -13.06
N VAL A 153 -22.61 -5.76 -12.21
CA VAL A 153 -23.10 -5.30 -10.91
C VAL A 153 -23.62 -3.87 -11.04
N ASN A 154 -24.83 -3.60 -10.56
CA ASN A 154 -25.38 -2.25 -10.57
C ASN A 154 -24.53 -1.33 -9.67
N GLU A 155 -24.31 -0.09 -10.10
CA GLU A 155 -23.49 0.87 -9.34
C GLU A 155 -24.01 1.09 -7.92
N ASN A 156 -25.33 1.09 -7.77
CA ASN A 156 -26.00 1.29 -6.47
C ASN A 156 -25.90 0.08 -5.53
N GLU A 157 -25.45 -1.07 -6.03
CA GLU A 157 -25.38 -2.33 -5.28
C GLU A 157 -23.94 -2.76 -4.96
N LEU A 158 -22.95 -2.17 -5.65
CA LEU A 158 -21.53 -2.48 -5.52
C LEU A 158 -21.04 -2.44 -4.08
N PHE A 159 -21.52 -1.47 -3.30
CA PHE A 159 -21.04 -1.20 -1.96
C PHE A 159 -22.17 -0.76 -1.05
N SER A 160 -22.20 -1.31 0.15
CA SER A 160 -23.16 -0.92 1.19
C SER A 160 -22.58 -1.20 2.57
N ILE A 161 -23.10 -0.53 3.60
CA ILE A 161 -22.84 -0.90 4.99
C ILE A 161 -23.59 -2.20 5.29
N ASP A 162 -22.97 -3.09 6.06
CA ASP A 162 -23.68 -4.22 6.66
C ASP A 162 -24.49 -3.74 7.86
N GLU A 163 -25.68 -3.20 7.56
CA GLU A 163 -26.56 -2.63 8.57
C GLU A 163 -26.94 -3.66 9.63
N ASP A 164 -27.17 -4.91 9.23
CA ASP A 164 -27.51 -5.99 10.16
C ASP A 164 -26.40 -6.21 11.18
N LYS A 165 -25.13 -6.30 10.75
CA LYS A 165 -24.01 -6.45 11.67
C LYS A 165 -23.84 -5.23 12.59
N LEU A 166 -23.98 -4.02 12.06
CA LEU A 166 -23.94 -2.78 12.85
C LEU A 166 -25.01 -2.77 13.96
N LEU A 167 -26.24 -3.13 13.60
CA LEU A 167 -27.41 -2.99 14.47
C LEU A 167 -27.56 -4.15 15.47
N THR A 168 -27.07 -5.34 15.13
CA THR A 168 -27.14 -6.53 16.00
C THR A 168 -25.92 -6.70 16.90
N ASN A 169 -24.91 -5.83 16.76
CA ASN A 169 -23.72 -5.87 17.59
C ASN A 169 -24.07 -5.69 19.08
N GLU A 170 -23.71 -6.69 19.88
CA GLU A 170 -23.92 -6.70 21.33
C GLU A 170 -22.78 -5.99 22.09
N GLU A 171 -21.62 -5.80 21.45
CA GLU A 171 -20.48 -5.09 22.02
C GLU A 171 -20.59 -3.59 21.74
N GLY A 172 -20.63 -2.79 22.81
CA GLY A 172 -20.76 -1.34 22.74
C GLY A 172 -22.22 -0.87 22.73
N GLY A 173 -22.45 0.38 22.32
CA GLY A 173 -23.78 0.99 22.27
C GLY A 173 -23.78 2.50 22.41
N ILE A 174 -24.94 3.03 22.80
CA ILE A 174 -25.14 4.45 23.08
C ILE A 174 -25.05 4.69 24.57
N LYS A 175 -24.24 5.66 24.98
CA LYS A 175 -24.18 6.18 26.34
C LYS A 175 -24.56 7.65 26.33
N PHE A 176 -25.41 8.06 27.27
CA PHE A 176 -25.90 9.43 27.41
C PHE A 176 -25.68 9.96 28.82
N SER A 177 -25.33 11.23 28.96
CA SER A 177 -25.20 11.91 30.26
C SER A 177 -25.52 13.39 30.12
N GLU A 178 -25.96 14.01 31.21
CA GLU A 178 -26.04 15.47 31.34
C GLU A 178 -25.37 15.98 32.61
N THR A 179 -24.79 17.16 32.53
CA THR A 179 -24.23 17.87 33.68
C THR A 179 -24.69 19.31 33.71
N ASP A 180 -24.77 19.89 34.90
CA ASP A 180 -25.02 21.32 35.04
C ASP A 180 -23.82 22.10 34.46
N GLN A 181 -24.08 23.19 33.72
CA GLN A 181 -23.02 24.12 33.30
C GLN A 181 -22.38 24.70 34.56
N GLY A 182 -21.05 24.75 34.60
CA GLY A 182 -20.30 25.03 35.82
C GLY A 182 -20.82 26.23 36.62
N SER A 183 -21.44 25.97 37.77
CA SER A 183 -21.49 26.92 38.88
C SER A 183 -20.82 26.27 40.09
N SER A 184 -19.61 26.75 40.39
CA SER A 184 -19.05 26.57 41.73
C SER A 184 -19.96 27.35 42.70
N ASN A 185 -20.51 26.61 43.66
CA ASN A 185 -21.32 27.03 44.81
C ASN A 185 -22.83 27.31 44.65
N ILE A 186 -23.58 26.39 45.29
CA ILE A 186 -24.71 26.65 46.20
C ILE A 186 -25.78 27.59 45.64
N PHE A 187 -26.60 27.12 44.69
CA PHE A 187 -28.07 27.29 44.64
C PHE A 187 -28.54 26.64 43.34
N LYS A 188 -29.04 25.40 43.40
CA LYS A 188 -29.66 24.72 42.24
C LYS A 188 -30.93 25.46 41.82
N ILE A 189 -30.81 26.42 40.90
CA ILE A 189 -31.94 26.97 40.17
C ILE A 189 -32.27 25.95 39.07
N ARG A 190 -33.49 25.39 39.09
CA ARG A 190 -33.97 24.28 38.25
C ARG A 190 -34.00 24.53 36.71
N ASN A 191 -33.41 25.61 36.21
CA ASN A 191 -33.52 26.06 34.82
C ASN A 191 -32.18 26.45 34.15
N GLU A 192 -31.02 26.05 34.69
CA GLU A 192 -29.75 26.25 33.98
C GLU A 192 -29.63 25.33 32.76
N SER A 193 -28.98 25.84 31.71
CA SER A 193 -28.63 25.09 30.51
C SER A 193 -27.75 23.91 30.89
N LYS A 194 -28.19 22.68 30.61
CA LYS A 194 -27.39 21.48 30.84
C LYS A 194 -26.44 21.22 29.66
N GLU A 195 -25.23 20.77 29.98
CA GLU A 195 -24.33 20.17 29.01
C GLU A 195 -24.70 18.71 28.81
N SER A 196 -24.93 18.30 27.57
CA SER A 196 -25.30 16.93 27.21
C SER A 196 -24.11 16.25 26.54
N TYR A 197 -23.96 14.95 26.78
CA TYR A 197 -22.89 14.12 26.25
C TYR A 197 -23.49 12.83 25.70
N ILE A 198 -23.24 12.55 24.43
CA ILE A 198 -23.65 11.33 23.74
C ILE A 198 -22.39 10.64 23.24
N SER A 199 -22.24 9.35 23.53
CA SER A 199 -21.22 8.52 22.93
C SER A 199 -21.84 7.31 22.26
N ILE A 200 -21.36 7.02 21.06
CA ILE A 200 -21.77 5.87 20.25
C ILE A 200 -20.49 5.09 19.98
N ASN A 201 -20.38 3.92 20.59
CA ASN A 201 -19.25 3.01 20.40
C ASN A 201 -19.78 1.69 19.85
N VAL A 202 -19.54 1.42 18.57
CA VAL A 202 -20.03 0.20 17.90
C VAL A 202 -19.02 -0.28 16.87
N LYS A 203 -19.09 -1.55 16.48
CA LYS A 203 -18.36 -2.08 15.32
C LYS A 203 -19.27 -2.21 14.12
N PHE A 204 -18.70 -2.00 12.94
CA PHE A 204 -19.39 -2.14 11.66
C PHE A 204 -18.44 -2.65 10.59
N ASN A 205 -19.00 -3.19 9.51
CA ASN A 205 -18.29 -3.60 8.31
C ASN A 205 -19.11 -3.22 7.07
N PHE A 206 -18.59 -3.62 5.92
CA PHE A 206 -19.19 -3.33 4.63
C PHE A 206 -19.49 -4.62 3.87
N ILE A 207 -20.45 -4.52 2.96
CA ILE A 207 -20.79 -5.55 1.99
C ILE A 207 -20.31 -5.04 0.64
N LEU A 208 -19.45 -5.81 0.00
CA LEU A 208 -19.02 -5.59 -1.37
C LEU A 208 -19.70 -6.59 -2.30
N ARG A 209 -20.14 -6.15 -3.46
CA ARG A 209 -20.77 -7.02 -4.47
C ARG A 209 -19.97 -7.02 -5.76
N TYR A 210 -19.57 -8.20 -6.21
CA TYR A 210 -18.84 -8.42 -7.45
C TYR A 210 -19.23 -9.76 -8.08
N SER A 211 -18.99 -9.94 -9.37
CA SER A 211 -19.27 -11.20 -10.05
C SER A 211 -18.42 -12.32 -9.45
N GLU A 212 -19.00 -13.47 -9.11
CA GLU A 212 -18.35 -14.59 -8.41
C GLU A 212 -17.36 -15.35 -9.29
N ASN A 213 -17.62 -15.38 -10.60
CA ASN A 213 -16.74 -15.94 -11.60
C ASN A 213 -17.13 -15.40 -12.99
N ASP A 214 -16.21 -15.55 -13.94
CA ASP A 214 -16.37 -15.11 -15.33
C ASP A 214 -17.53 -15.81 -16.07
N THR A 215 -17.86 -17.04 -15.67
CA THR A 215 -18.73 -17.93 -16.44
C THR A 215 -20.22 -17.82 -16.12
N THR A 216 -20.59 -17.53 -14.87
CA THR A 216 -21.99 -17.59 -14.40
C THR A 216 -22.57 -16.21 -14.14
N GLN A 217 -21.73 -15.18 -14.00
CA GLN A 217 -22.12 -13.80 -13.67
C GLN A 217 -23.01 -13.70 -12.41
N SER A 218 -23.01 -14.73 -11.54
CA SER A 218 -23.63 -14.65 -10.22
C SER A 218 -22.94 -13.55 -9.42
N ILE A 219 -23.72 -12.77 -8.68
CA ILE A 219 -23.16 -11.73 -7.81
C ILE A 219 -22.83 -12.37 -6.47
N LYS A 220 -21.55 -12.33 -6.08
CA LYS A 220 -21.09 -12.68 -4.75
C LYS A 220 -21.24 -11.48 -3.83
N GLU A 221 -21.84 -11.70 -2.65
CA GLU A 221 -21.74 -10.76 -1.53
C GLU A 221 -20.52 -11.12 -0.68
N ASP A 222 -19.59 -10.19 -0.56
CA ASP A 222 -18.41 -10.33 0.27
C ASP A 222 -18.54 -9.49 1.53
N ARG A 223 -18.55 -10.19 2.67
CA ARG A 223 -18.65 -9.61 4.02
C ARG A 223 -17.37 -9.83 4.83
N THR A 224 -16.29 -10.29 4.18
CA THR A 224 -15.04 -10.66 4.85
C THR A 224 -14.15 -9.47 5.20
N PHE A 225 -14.59 -8.24 4.89
CA PHE A 225 -13.91 -7.02 5.31
C PHE A 225 -13.75 -6.95 6.83
N LYS A 226 -12.60 -6.43 7.25
CA LYS A 226 -12.28 -6.17 8.66
C LYS A 226 -13.35 -5.29 9.31
N ASP A 227 -13.63 -5.56 10.57
CA ASP A 227 -14.51 -4.73 11.39
C ASP A 227 -13.82 -3.41 11.74
N PHE A 228 -14.55 -2.33 11.50
CA PHE A 228 -14.18 -0.97 11.88
C PHE A 228 -14.85 -0.61 13.20
N GLY A 229 -14.11 0.04 14.10
CA GLY A 229 -14.68 0.65 15.30
C GLY A 229 -15.18 2.05 14.97
N PHE A 230 -16.45 2.32 15.28
CA PHE A 230 -17.04 3.65 15.28
C PHE A 230 -17.11 4.16 16.73
N ASN A 231 -16.28 5.15 17.05
CA ASN A 231 -16.19 5.75 18.39
C ASN A 231 -16.54 7.23 18.27
N PHE A 232 -17.84 7.53 18.20
CA PHE A 232 -18.33 8.89 18.07
C PHE A 232 -18.71 9.46 19.43
N ILE A 233 -18.31 10.71 19.67
CA ILE A 233 -18.64 11.47 20.87
C ILE A 233 -19.18 12.82 20.42
N SER A 234 -20.35 13.19 20.91
CA SER A 234 -20.87 14.54 20.78
C SER A 234 -21.17 15.16 22.12
N THR A 235 -20.96 16.47 22.20
CA THR A 235 -21.27 17.26 23.39
C THR A 235 -21.91 18.60 23.02
N SER A 236 -22.75 19.16 23.89
CA SER A 236 -23.16 20.57 23.75
C SER A 236 -22.11 21.55 24.30
N ASN A 237 -21.01 21.07 24.89
CA ASN A 237 -19.91 21.90 25.38
C ASN A 237 -18.93 22.26 24.26
N LYS A 238 -19.14 23.43 23.64
CA LYS A 238 -18.29 23.98 22.59
C LYS A 238 -16.80 24.11 22.97
N ALA A 239 -16.52 24.47 24.22
CA ALA A 239 -15.15 24.67 24.69
C ALA A 239 -14.39 23.34 24.75
N LEU A 240 -15.04 22.28 25.23
CA LEU A 240 -14.49 20.93 25.24
C LEU A 240 -14.25 20.40 23.82
N THR A 241 -15.21 20.57 22.91
CA THR A 241 -15.03 20.20 21.49
C THR A 241 -13.84 20.94 20.88
N SER A 242 -13.76 22.26 21.10
CA SER A 242 -12.65 23.07 20.57
C SER A 242 -11.31 22.62 21.14
N LEU A 243 -11.27 22.26 22.43
CA LEU A 243 -10.08 21.72 23.08
C LEU A 243 -9.65 20.40 22.46
N ILE A 244 -10.55 19.41 22.41
CA ILE A 244 -10.23 18.07 21.91
C ILE A 244 -9.78 18.16 20.45
N ASN A 245 -10.52 18.84 19.59
CA ASN A 245 -10.17 18.97 18.17
C ASN A 245 -8.84 19.69 17.96
N LYS A 246 -8.51 20.66 18.81
CA LYS A 246 -7.17 21.29 18.82
C LYS A 246 -6.09 20.31 19.28
N LYS A 247 -6.32 19.58 20.37
CA LYS A 247 -5.32 18.69 20.98
C LYS A 247 -5.06 17.42 20.18
N VAL A 248 -6.03 16.90 19.45
CA VAL A 248 -5.86 15.77 18.51
C VAL A 248 -4.72 16.07 17.54
N LYS A 249 -4.68 17.30 17.03
CA LYS A 249 -3.68 17.81 16.10
C LYS A 249 -2.35 18.10 16.79
N GLU A 250 -2.38 18.82 17.91
CA GLU A 250 -1.15 19.18 18.64
C GLU A 250 -0.38 17.96 19.15
N LEU A 251 -1.08 16.91 19.61
CA LEU A 251 -0.44 15.71 20.16
C LEU A 251 0.21 14.84 19.12
N LYS A 252 -0.29 14.87 17.88
CA LYS A 252 0.20 14.06 16.75
C LYS A 252 1.72 14.08 16.66
N TYR A 253 2.33 15.24 16.87
CA TYR A 253 3.79 15.38 16.80
C TYR A 253 4.44 15.91 18.09
N ALA A 254 3.68 16.08 19.18
CA ALA A 254 4.16 16.72 20.41
C ALA A 254 5.38 16.05 21.04
N PHE A 255 5.53 14.74 20.85
CA PHE A 255 6.58 13.93 21.46
C PHE A 255 7.76 13.63 20.51
N LEU A 256 7.66 14.05 19.25
CA LEU A 256 8.71 13.82 18.27
C LEU A 256 9.88 14.78 18.51
N GLY A 257 11.03 14.26 18.93
CA GLY A 257 12.21 15.06 19.27
C GLY A 257 12.16 15.74 20.64
N ALA A 258 11.24 15.34 21.53
CA ALA A 258 11.16 15.88 22.90
C ALA A 258 12.18 15.22 23.84
N ASN A 259 12.99 16.00 24.55
CA ASN A 259 14.17 15.49 25.29
C ASN A 259 13.90 14.40 26.34
N LYS A 260 12.71 14.33 26.95
CA LYS A 260 12.39 13.31 27.96
C LYS A 260 11.64 12.10 27.39
N PHE A 261 10.70 12.31 26.47
CA PHE A 261 9.82 11.28 25.92
C PHE A 261 9.91 11.29 24.39
N ASN A 262 11.12 11.13 23.88
CA ASN A 262 11.39 11.25 22.46
C ASN A 262 10.85 10.04 21.71
N THR A 263 9.91 10.26 20.79
CA THR A 263 9.39 9.24 19.88
C THR A 263 10.20 9.09 18.59
N LEU A 264 11.35 9.75 18.46
CA LEU A 264 12.38 9.36 17.49
C LEU A 264 13.14 8.15 18.04
N ILE A 265 12.91 7.00 17.42
CA ILE A 265 13.62 5.76 17.73
C ILE A 265 14.85 5.61 16.83
N LYS A 266 15.92 5.10 17.42
CA LYS A 266 17.12 4.66 16.70
C LYS A 266 17.63 3.39 17.33
N LYS A 267 18.17 2.51 16.50
CA LYS A 267 18.95 1.38 17.00
C LYS A 267 20.37 1.83 17.33
N THR A 268 20.87 1.39 18.46
CA THR A 268 22.16 1.83 19.02
C THR A 268 23.30 0.84 18.73
N ASN A 269 22.98 -0.40 18.38
CA ASN A 269 23.95 -1.47 18.17
C ASN A 269 23.88 -2.00 16.72
N PHE A 270 24.77 -1.50 15.87
CA PHE A 270 24.92 -1.97 14.49
C PHE A 270 26.32 -2.52 14.28
N VAL A 271 26.39 -3.66 13.59
CA VAL A 271 27.65 -4.36 13.27
C VAL A 271 28.18 -3.93 11.90
N ASP A 272 27.30 -3.50 10.99
CA ASP A 272 27.60 -3.08 9.62
C ASP A 272 27.10 -1.62 9.36
N ASP A 273 27.34 -1.12 8.14
CA ASP A 273 26.94 0.23 7.71
C ASP A 273 25.43 0.35 7.42
N ASP A 274 24.71 -0.76 7.26
CA ASP A 274 23.27 -0.79 7.08
C ASP A 274 22.55 -0.49 8.42
N LYS A 275 22.14 0.77 8.58
CA LYS A 275 21.43 1.23 9.77
C LYS A 275 19.91 1.18 9.63
N PHE A 276 19.35 0.66 8.53
CA PHE A 276 17.91 0.55 8.36
C PHE A 276 17.37 -0.72 9.03
N ILE A 277 16.14 -0.65 9.54
CA ILE A 277 15.40 -1.83 10.02
C ILE A 277 14.16 -1.96 9.15
N THR A 278 14.32 -2.62 8.01
CA THR A 278 13.25 -2.66 7.01
C THR A 278 12.44 -3.95 7.08
N ASN A 279 13.09 -5.11 7.25
CA ASN A 279 12.41 -6.40 7.28
C ASN A 279 12.51 -7.14 8.63
N ASN A 280 12.60 -6.39 9.74
CA ASN A 280 12.56 -6.95 11.10
C ASN A 280 11.43 -6.31 11.92
N LYS A 281 10.21 -6.81 11.71
CA LYS A 281 8.99 -6.26 12.31
C LYS A 281 8.99 -6.36 13.83
N ASP A 282 9.48 -7.47 14.38
CA ASP A 282 9.54 -7.69 15.83
C ASP A 282 10.48 -6.67 16.50
N GLU A 283 11.58 -6.33 15.84
CA GLU A 283 12.51 -5.31 16.32
C GLU A 283 11.91 -3.90 16.26
N VAL A 284 11.25 -3.54 15.15
CA VAL A 284 10.53 -2.26 15.05
C VAL A 284 9.44 -2.16 16.12
N LYS A 285 8.64 -3.22 16.28
CA LYS A 285 7.60 -3.32 17.30
C LYS A 285 8.16 -3.14 18.70
N SER A 286 9.26 -3.84 19.03
CA SER A 286 9.90 -3.74 20.33
C SER A 286 10.38 -2.31 20.63
N LEU A 287 11.00 -1.64 19.66
CA LEU A 287 11.47 -0.25 19.81
C LEU A 287 10.31 0.72 20.05
N ILE A 288 9.18 0.53 19.36
CA ILE A 288 7.98 1.36 19.54
C ILE A 288 7.37 1.09 20.93
N GLU A 289 7.15 -0.18 21.28
CA GLU A 289 6.55 -0.57 22.58
C GLU A 289 7.38 -0.09 23.76
N GLU A 290 8.71 -0.11 23.66
CA GLU A 290 9.63 0.42 24.68
C GLU A 290 9.35 1.91 24.94
N LYS A 291 9.19 2.73 23.89
CA LYS A 291 8.88 4.16 24.03
C LYS A 291 7.56 4.42 24.73
N PHE A 292 6.55 3.65 24.38
CA PHE A 292 5.24 3.79 25.02
C PHE A 292 5.20 3.24 26.46
N SER A 293 6.18 2.44 26.86
CA SER A 293 6.27 1.86 28.21
C SER A 293 7.09 2.71 29.18
N GLU A 294 7.68 3.83 28.74
CA GLU A 294 8.49 4.72 29.60
C GLU A 294 7.66 5.32 30.76
N ASP A 295 8.22 5.28 31.97
CA ASP A 295 7.55 5.74 33.19
C ASP A 295 7.13 7.23 33.09
N GLY A 296 5.83 7.47 33.30
CA GLY A 296 5.25 8.80 33.25
C GLY A 296 4.85 9.28 31.85
N PHE A 297 5.04 8.47 30.80
CA PHE A 297 4.63 8.86 29.45
C PHE A 297 3.11 9.01 29.30
N LYS A 298 2.32 8.08 29.87
CA LYS A 298 0.85 8.21 30.00
C LYS A 298 0.45 9.56 30.60
N LYS A 299 1.12 9.94 31.69
CA LYS A 299 0.87 11.22 32.37
C LYS A 299 1.25 12.40 31.48
N ALA A 300 2.38 12.34 30.77
CA ALA A 300 2.79 13.40 29.86
C ALA A 300 1.78 13.65 28.73
N ILE A 301 1.16 12.59 28.18
CA ILE A 301 0.08 12.68 27.21
C ILE A 301 -1.13 13.39 27.83
N SER A 302 -1.60 12.92 28.99
CA SER A 302 -2.73 13.53 29.69
C SER A 302 -2.48 15.01 30.05
N ASP A 303 -1.30 15.34 30.55
CA ASP A 303 -0.92 16.71 30.91
C ASP A 303 -0.89 17.61 29.66
N LYS A 304 -0.38 17.10 28.52
CA LYS A 304 -0.33 17.84 27.26
C LYS A 304 -1.72 18.14 26.69
N ILE A 305 -2.69 17.23 26.87
CA ILE A 305 -4.11 17.47 26.52
C ILE A 305 -4.70 18.60 27.37
N LYS A 306 -4.39 18.60 28.67
CA LYS A 306 -4.95 19.55 29.65
C LYS A 306 -4.22 20.91 29.66
N GLU A 307 -3.04 21.00 29.05
CA GLU A 307 -2.25 22.23 28.98
C GLU A 307 -3.08 23.41 28.44
N ASP A 308 -2.95 24.56 29.11
CA ASP A 308 -3.63 25.82 28.80
C ASP A 308 -5.17 25.79 28.91
N THR A 309 -5.73 24.90 29.73
CA THR A 309 -7.19 24.82 29.92
C THR A 309 -7.66 24.96 31.36
N ASN A 310 -8.78 25.69 31.50
CA ASN A 310 -9.62 25.68 32.70
C ASN A 310 -10.81 24.77 32.43
N LEU A 311 -10.57 23.46 32.33
CA LEU A 311 -11.66 22.48 32.32
C LEU A 311 -12.42 22.55 33.65
N ASN A 312 -13.73 22.34 33.60
CA ASN A 312 -14.56 22.22 34.80
C ASN A 312 -14.03 21.07 35.69
N GLU A 313 -14.09 21.21 37.01
CA GLU A 313 -13.64 20.18 37.99
C GLU A 313 -14.30 18.80 37.73
N ASN A 314 -15.49 18.80 37.13
CA ASN A 314 -16.21 17.57 36.80
C ASN A 314 -15.69 16.84 35.54
N ILE A 315 -14.79 17.47 34.77
CA ILE A 315 -14.25 16.92 33.52
C ILE A 315 -12.78 16.56 33.73
N ASN A 316 -12.44 15.30 33.45
CA ASN A 316 -11.08 14.81 33.56
C ASN A 316 -10.70 13.92 32.36
N ILE A 317 -9.43 13.94 31.96
CA ILE A 317 -8.90 13.17 30.83
C ILE A 317 -7.69 12.37 31.29
N ASP A 318 -7.86 11.08 31.54
CA ASP A 318 -6.81 10.21 32.08
C ASP A 318 -6.84 8.84 31.41
N PHE A 319 -5.73 8.13 31.46
CA PHE A 319 -5.69 6.73 31.06
C PHE A 319 -6.55 5.85 31.98
N SER A 320 -7.04 4.75 31.42
CA SER A 320 -7.66 3.68 32.18
C SER A 320 -6.66 3.08 33.18
N ASN A 321 -7.18 2.59 34.31
CA ASN A 321 -6.37 1.95 35.35
C ASN A 321 -6.05 0.48 35.03
N ASP A 322 -6.28 0.02 33.80
CA ASP A 322 -5.95 -1.35 33.41
C ASP A 322 -4.42 -1.51 33.26
N PRO A 323 -3.76 -2.31 34.12
CA PRO A 323 -2.32 -2.49 34.05
C PRO A 323 -1.88 -3.28 32.80
N ASN A 324 -2.79 -4.04 32.18
CA ASN A 324 -2.48 -4.86 31.00
C ASN A 324 -2.73 -4.10 29.68
N GLN A 325 -3.38 -2.93 29.74
CA GLN A 325 -3.67 -2.16 28.54
C GLN A 325 -2.41 -1.48 28.01
N LYS A 326 -1.96 -1.94 26.84
CA LYS A 326 -0.92 -1.29 26.04
C LYS A 326 -1.43 0.05 25.52
N ILE A 327 -0.56 1.07 25.48
CA ILE A 327 -0.90 2.39 24.93
C ILE A 327 -1.05 2.32 23.41
N VAL A 328 -0.29 1.44 22.74
CA VAL A 328 -0.37 1.22 21.31
C VAL A 328 -0.44 -0.28 21.05
N GLU A 329 -1.31 -0.69 20.14
CA GLU A 329 -1.41 -2.07 19.67
C GLU A 329 -0.72 -2.20 18.31
N LEU A 330 0.25 -3.12 18.24
CA LEU A 330 1.06 -3.40 17.04
C LEU A 330 0.92 -4.88 16.68
N ASN A 331 -0.13 -5.22 15.93
CA ASN A 331 -0.34 -6.55 15.38
C ASN A 331 -0.11 -6.57 13.86
N ASP A 332 -0.13 -7.75 13.24
CA ASP A 332 0.11 -7.88 11.79
C ASP A 332 -0.99 -7.22 10.95
N GLU A 333 -2.20 -7.04 11.49
CA GLU A 333 -3.29 -6.33 10.81
C GLU A 333 -3.08 -4.81 10.78
N ASN A 334 -2.13 -4.28 11.55
CA ASN A 334 -1.75 -2.87 11.53
C ASN A 334 -0.69 -2.56 10.47
N LEU A 335 -0.19 -3.56 9.76
CA LEU A 335 0.77 -3.36 8.70
C LEU A 335 0.12 -2.73 7.47
N ASN A 336 0.85 -1.85 6.81
CA ASN A 336 0.45 -1.29 5.54
C ASN A 336 0.49 -2.35 4.41
N ALA A 337 0.11 -1.96 3.20
CA ALA A 337 0.10 -2.84 2.03
C ALA A 337 1.49 -3.42 1.65
N ASP A 338 2.58 -2.75 2.06
CA ASP A 338 3.96 -3.19 1.86
C ASP A 338 4.45 -4.08 3.04
N GLY A 339 3.59 -4.32 4.04
CA GLY A 339 3.88 -5.15 5.20
C GLY A 339 4.69 -4.45 6.29
N GLU A 340 4.72 -3.13 6.32
CA GLU A 340 5.48 -2.30 7.29
C GLU A 340 4.54 -1.59 8.29
N TYR A 341 5.07 -1.24 9.47
CA TYR A 341 4.38 -0.37 10.45
C TYR A 341 4.46 1.13 10.11
N TRP A 342 5.25 1.48 9.10
CA TRP A 342 5.52 2.86 8.73
C TRP A 342 4.47 3.34 7.72
N ASP A 343 3.87 4.50 7.98
CA ASP A 343 3.00 5.17 6.99
C ASP A 343 3.86 5.80 5.87
N TYR A 344 5.06 6.25 6.23
CA TYR A 344 6.02 6.89 5.34
C TYR A 344 7.39 6.27 5.52
N SER A 345 8.03 5.87 4.43
CA SER A 345 9.36 5.27 4.44
C SER A 345 10.21 5.90 3.33
N LEU A 346 11.46 6.25 3.64
CA LEU A 346 12.44 6.63 2.64
C LEU A 346 12.69 5.45 1.72
N LYS A 347 12.47 5.64 0.42
CA LYS A 347 12.65 4.63 -0.62
C LYS A 347 12.92 5.28 -1.97
N ALA A 348 13.34 4.48 -2.96
CA ALA A 348 13.49 4.94 -4.33
C ALA A 348 12.12 5.31 -4.93
N THR A 349 11.92 6.59 -5.19
CA THR A 349 10.69 7.16 -5.77
C THR A 349 10.75 7.28 -7.28
N THR A 350 11.97 7.36 -7.84
CA THR A 350 12.22 7.55 -9.27
C THR A 350 12.55 6.21 -9.95
N ASN A 351 11.93 5.94 -11.10
CA ASN A 351 12.37 4.85 -11.98
C ASN A 351 13.44 5.38 -12.94
N SER A 352 14.70 5.00 -12.72
CA SER A 352 15.78 5.36 -13.65
C SER A 352 15.80 4.38 -14.82
N LYS A 353 15.69 4.89 -16.05
CA LYS A 353 15.74 4.06 -17.26
C LYS A 353 17.13 4.14 -17.89
N PHE A 354 17.76 2.99 -18.09
CA PHE A 354 19.10 2.86 -18.63
C PHE A 354 19.16 1.95 -19.85
N LYS A 355 20.14 2.18 -20.71
CA LYS A 355 20.55 1.19 -21.69
C LYS A 355 21.45 0.17 -20.99
N TRP A 356 21.19 -1.11 -21.23
CA TRP A 356 21.93 -2.22 -20.61
C TRP A 356 23.35 -2.44 -21.14
N LYS A 357 23.69 -1.84 -22.29
CA LYS A 357 24.97 -1.97 -23.00
C LYS A 357 25.53 -0.60 -23.39
N ASN A 358 26.85 -0.46 -23.29
CA ASN A 358 27.53 0.80 -23.59
C ASN A 358 27.76 1.02 -25.10
N ASN A 359 27.80 -0.05 -25.89
CA ASN A 359 28.08 0.01 -27.33
C ASN A 359 26.92 0.65 -28.12
N ASP A 360 27.23 1.69 -28.91
CA ASP A 360 26.27 2.44 -29.72
C ASP A 360 26.25 2.09 -31.21
N ASP A 361 27.15 1.24 -31.70
CA ASP A 361 27.34 1.03 -33.14
C ASP A 361 26.07 0.56 -33.88
N TYR A 362 25.02 0.14 -33.15
CA TYR A 362 23.70 -0.20 -33.67
C TYR A 362 22.56 0.16 -32.69
N SER A 363 22.76 1.18 -31.84
CA SER A 363 21.77 1.59 -30.82
C SER A 363 20.51 2.15 -31.45
N ILE A 364 19.36 1.55 -31.12
CA ILE A 364 18.04 1.99 -31.60
C ILE A 364 17.42 3.00 -30.60
N THR A 365 18.07 3.23 -29.45
CA THR A 365 17.67 4.17 -28.40
C THR A 365 18.80 5.17 -28.08
N PRO A 366 19.13 6.09 -29.00
CA PRO A 366 20.31 6.96 -28.88
C PRO A 366 20.29 7.92 -27.68
N ASN A 367 19.11 8.22 -27.12
CA ASN A 367 18.94 9.23 -26.08
C ASN A 367 18.85 8.65 -24.66
N LEU A 368 19.11 7.36 -24.47
CA LEU A 368 19.02 6.71 -23.15
C LEU A 368 20.36 6.71 -22.44
N ILE A 369 20.38 7.06 -21.15
CA ILE A 369 21.59 7.02 -20.32
C ILE A 369 22.10 5.57 -20.26
N LYS A 370 23.40 5.36 -20.45
CA LYS A 370 24.01 4.02 -20.43
C LYS A 370 24.43 3.67 -19.01
N ASN A 371 24.21 2.41 -18.61
CA ASN A 371 24.71 1.91 -17.33
C ASN A 371 24.91 0.38 -17.37
N GLU A 372 25.79 -0.07 -18.26
CA GLU A 372 26.12 -1.49 -18.41
C GLU A 372 26.75 -2.09 -17.14
N GLU A 373 27.54 -1.31 -16.41
CA GLU A 373 28.20 -1.77 -15.18
C GLU A 373 27.17 -2.11 -14.09
N LEU A 374 26.16 -1.26 -13.89
CA LEU A 374 25.08 -1.56 -12.94
C LEU A 374 24.26 -2.77 -13.38
N TYR A 375 23.99 -2.92 -14.69
CA TYR A 375 23.31 -4.11 -15.20
C TYR A 375 24.10 -5.38 -14.91
N ASN A 376 25.41 -5.36 -15.22
CA ASN A 376 26.31 -6.49 -15.02
C ASN A 376 26.49 -6.82 -13.53
N TYR A 377 26.54 -5.81 -12.67
CA TYR A 377 26.59 -6.02 -11.22
C TYR A 377 25.32 -6.71 -10.73
N ILE A 378 24.13 -6.22 -11.12
CA ILE A 378 22.85 -6.78 -10.70
C ILE A 378 22.66 -8.20 -11.28
N PHE A 379 22.70 -8.36 -12.60
CA PHE A 379 22.21 -9.58 -13.27
C PHE A 379 23.29 -10.60 -13.63
N LYS A 380 24.57 -10.23 -13.56
CA LYS A 380 25.69 -11.10 -13.97
C LYS A 380 26.73 -11.30 -12.88
N ASN A 381 26.55 -10.67 -11.71
CA ASN A 381 27.51 -10.73 -10.60
C ASN A 381 28.95 -10.33 -11.03
N ILE A 382 29.06 -9.34 -11.93
CA ILE A 382 30.33 -8.79 -12.39
C ILE A 382 30.50 -7.40 -11.77
N SER A 383 31.45 -7.28 -10.84
CA SER A 383 31.91 -6.00 -10.28
C SER A 383 33.30 -5.69 -10.80
N ILE A 384 33.45 -4.55 -11.48
CA ILE A 384 34.72 -4.16 -12.14
C ILE A 384 35.56 -3.26 -11.22
N GLU A 385 34.91 -2.30 -10.55
CA GLU A 385 35.57 -1.31 -9.70
C GLU A 385 34.85 -1.18 -8.36
N LYS A 386 35.65 -0.99 -7.30
CA LYS A 386 35.15 -0.72 -5.94
C LYS A 386 35.63 0.63 -5.43
N THR A 387 34.79 1.26 -4.62
CA THR A 387 35.14 2.47 -3.88
C THR A 387 36.11 2.15 -2.73
N LYS A 388 36.65 3.19 -2.07
CA LYS A 388 37.50 3.04 -0.87
C LYS A 388 36.80 2.33 0.29
N ASP A 389 35.49 2.50 0.38
CA ASP A 389 34.64 1.86 1.39
C ASP A 389 34.16 0.46 0.94
N ASN A 390 34.79 -0.12 -0.11
CA ASN A 390 34.54 -1.45 -0.65
C ASN A 390 33.13 -1.67 -1.26
N TYR A 391 32.39 -0.59 -1.50
CA TYR A 391 31.14 -0.62 -2.28
C TYR A 391 31.41 -0.75 -3.78
N ASP A 392 30.53 -1.44 -4.51
CA ASP A 392 30.56 -1.42 -5.99
C ASP A 392 30.40 0.01 -6.52
N LYS A 393 31.25 0.37 -7.50
CA LYS A 393 31.32 1.74 -8.01
C LYS A 393 30.05 2.16 -8.75
N SER A 394 29.47 1.27 -9.56
CA SER A 394 28.27 1.56 -10.34
C SER A 394 27.05 1.75 -9.42
N LEU A 395 26.99 0.98 -8.34
CA LEU A 395 25.98 1.09 -7.30
C LEU A 395 26.11 2.42 -6.54
N TYR A 396 27.34 2.76 -6.14
CA TYR A 396 27.64 4.02 -5.45
C TYR A 396 27.22 5.22 -6.29
N ASP A 397 27.57 5.24 -7.58
CA ASP A 397 27.24 6.35 -8.48
C ASP A 397 25.72 6.44 -8.74
N TYR A 398 25.02 5.30 -8.81
CA TYR A 398 23.57 5.29 -8.86
C TYR A 398 22.94 5.96 -7.64
N VAL A 399 23.36 5.57 -6.42
CA VAL A 399 22.81 6.16 -5.18
C VAL A 399 23.18 7.64 -5.08
N LYS A 400 24.43 8.01 -5.38
CA LYS A 400 24.90 9.40 -5.40
C LYS A 400 24.01 10.31 -6.25
N ASN A 401 23.59 9.84 -7.42
CA ASN A 401 22.78 10.63 -8.34
C ASN A 401 21.31 10.77 -7.92
N ASN A 402 20.80 9.89 -7.05
CA ASN A 402 19.37 9.83 -6.74
C ASN A 402 19.01 10.13 -5.27
N TYR A 403 19.91 9.89 -4.31
CA TYR A 403 19.53 9.88 -2.89
C TYR A 403 18.99 11.22 -2.39
N LYS A 404 19.50 12.36 -2.89
CA LYS A 404 18.99 13.69 -2.53
C LYS A 404 17.53 13.88 -2.95
N THR A 405 17.15 13.37 -4.12
CA THR A 405 15.76 13.38 -4.59
C THR A 405 14.89 12.51 -3.70
N TRP A 406 15.34 11.31 -3.32
CA TRP A 406 14.57 10.44 -2.43
C TRP A 406 14.35 11.06 -1.04
N LEU A 407 15.37 11.71 -0.47
CA LEU A 407 15.25 12.43 0.80
C LEU A 407 14.25 13.59 0.69
N ALA A 408 14.31 14.35 -0.41
CA ALA A 408 13.39 15.45 -0.67
C ALA A 408 11.94 14.96 -0.85
N ASP A 409 11.73 13.89 -1.62
CA ASP A 409 10.41 13.29 -1.85
C ASP A 409 9.82 12.71 -0.57
N TYR A 410 10.63 12.02 0.23
CA TYR A 410 10.23 11.55 1.56
C TYR A 410 9.82 12.73 2.45
N TYR A 411 10.68 13.75 2.57
CA TYR A 411 10.38 14.91 3.40
C TYR A 411 9.12 15.63 2.92
N ALA A 412 8.92 15.79 1.62
CA ALA A 412 7.70 16.37 1.04
C ALA A 412 6.47 15.54 1.40
N SER A 413 6.55 14.20 1.32
CA SER A 413 5.42 13.32 1.64
C SER A 413 4.95 13.43 3.10
N VAL A 414 5.89 13.66 4.01
CA VAL A 414 5.63 13.80 5.44
C VAL A 414 5.26 15.24 5.81
N SER A 415 5.85 16.24 5.14
CA SER A 415 5.69 17.67 5.43
C SER A 415 4.46 18.34 4.81
N ASN A 416 3.73 17.62 3.96
CA ASN A 416 2.52 18.12 3.31
C ASN A 416 1.34 18.32 4.28
N ASP A 417 1.41 17.73 5.47
CA ASP A 417 0.49 17.99 6.57
C ASP A 417 0.76 19.39 7.15
N GLU A 418 -0.24 20.28 7.23
CA GLU A 418 -0.04 21.63 7.78
C GLU A 418 0.53 21.61 9.20
N GLU A 419 0.15 20.61 9.98
CA GLU A 419 0.60 20.41 11.37
C GLU A 419 2.07 20.00 11.46
N SER A 420 2.67 19.59 10.34
CA SER A 420 4.02 19.06 10.29
C SER A 420 5.12 20.08 9.94
N LYS A 421 4.73 21.24 9.39
CA LYS A 421 5.65 22.16 8.69
C LYS A 421 6.79 22.74 9.54
N ASP A 422 6.64 22.76 10.87
CA ASP A 422 7.60 23.38 11.80
C ASP A 422 8.37 22.37 12.70
N ILE A 423 8.15 21.07 12.54
CA ILE A 423 8.77 20.08 13.43
C ILE A 423 10.16 19.72 12.94
N LYS A 424 11.18 20.32 13.57
CA LYS A 424 12.60 20.03 13.28
C LYS A 424 12.95 18.54 13.36
N ALA A 425 12.30 17.81 14.27
CA ALA A 425 12.54 16.38 14.47
C ALA A 425 12.22 15.53 13.22
N LEU A 426 11.27 15.96 12.37
CA LEU A 426 10.95 15.28 11.11
C LEU A 426 12.15 15.22 10.18
N LYS A 427 12.98 16.26 10.21
CA LYS A 427 14.21 16.34 9.40
C LYS A 427 15.23 15.29 9.80
N LYS A 428 15.09 14.60 10.93
CA LYS A 428 16.00 13.51 11.33
C LYS A 428 15.44 12.12 11.03
N SER A 429 14.15 12.03 10.75
CA SER A 429 13.50 10.76 10.46
C SER A 429 13.79 10.28 9.03
N THR A 430 13.91 8.98 8.85
CA THR A 430 13.89 8.32 7.54
C THR A 430 12.63 7.48 7.32
N ASN A 431 11.92 7.15 8.39
CA ASN A 431 10.61 6.51 8.34
C ASN A 431 9.72 7.13 9.43
N MET A 432 8.42 7.17 9.21
CA MET A 432 7.45 7.71 10.16
C MET A 432 6.15 6.90 10.12
N GLY A 433 5.58 6.65 11.31
CA GLY A 433 4.29 5.99 11.48
C GLY A 433 3.44 6.72 12.51
N LEU A 434 2.12 6.68 12.31
CA LEU A 434 1.12 7.30 13.19
C LEU A 434 0.41 6.22 13.99
N PHE A 435 0.60 6.24 15.31
CA PHE A 435 0.12 5.19 16.20
C PHE A 435 -1.03 5.68 17.06
N ASN A 436 -2.16 4.99 16.99
CA ASN A 436 -3.37 5.31 17.76
C ASN A 436 -3.14 5.02 19.25
N ILE A 437 -3.46 5.99 20.11
CA ILE A 437 -3.37 5.87 21.57
C ILE A 437 -4.61 5.14 22.10
N LYS A 438 -4.39 4.06 22.86
CA LYS A 438 -5.41 3.27 23.53
C LYS A 438 -5.49 3.58 25.03
N GLY A 439 -6.72 3.50 25.54
CA GLY A 439 -7.00 3.59 26.98
C GLY A 439 -7.10 5.00 27.52
N LEU A 440 -6.93 6.03 26.70
CA LEU A 440 -7.19 7.42 27.09
C LEU A 440 -8.70 7.63 27.24
N LYS A 441 -9.17 8.12 28.39
CA LYS A 441 -10.60 8.29 28.68
C LYS A 441 -10.95 9.72 29.05
N LEU A 442 -12.03 10.23 28.46
CA LEU A 442 -12.77 11.37 28.96
C LEU A 442 -13.70 10.89 30.08
N LYS A 443 -13.64 11.54 31.24
CA LYS A 443 -14.45 11.27 32.42
C LYS A 443 -15.22 12.53 32.78
N ILE A 444 -16.53 12.40 32.91
CA ILE A 444 -17.46 13.48 33.25
C ILE A 444 -18.41 12.93 34.30
N ASN A 445 -18.20 13.23 35.59
CA ASN A 445 -18.89 12.53 36.68
C ASN A 445 -18.79 10.99 36.53
N ASN A 446 -19.92 10.29 36.36
CA ASN A 446 -20.00 8.84 36.12
C ASN A 446 -19.93 8.47 34.62
N PHE A 447 -20.01 9.45 33.74
CA PHE A 447 -19.82 9.26 32.32
C PHE A 447 -18.33 9.07 32.01
N SER A 448 -18.00 8.00 31.29
CA SER A 448 -16.62 7.74 30.88
C SER A 448 -16.62 7.06 29.52
N VAL A 449 -15.80 7.59 28.62
CA VAL A 449 -15.71 7.19 27.22
C VAL A 449 -14.25 7.23 26.76
N ASP A 450 -13.89 6.33 25.85
CA ASP A 450 -12.54 6.28 25.28
C ASP A 450 -12.36 7.37 24.22
N LEU A 451 -11.19 8.02 24.24
CA LEU A 451 -10.74 9.00 23.25
C LEU A 451 -9.77 8.31 22.29
N ASN A 452 -10.31 7.64 21.27
CA ASN A 452 -9.56 6.81 20.33
C ASN A 452 -9.07 7.60 19.08
N GLU A 453 -9.33 8.90 19.02
CA GLU A 453 -8.97 9.80 17.92
C GLU A 453 -7.54 10.35 18.02
N PHE A 454 -6.84 10.12 19.14
CA PHE A 454 -5.48 10.60 19.34
C PHE A 454 -4.47 9.65 18.70
N TYR A 455 -3.58 10.22 17.89
CA TYR A 455 -2.44 9.53 17.31
C TYR A 455 -1.15 10.19 17.80
N ILE A 456 -0.07 9.41 17.88
CA ILE A 456 1.29 9.91 18.12
C ILE A 456 2.19 9.42 16.99
N ALA A 457 2.93 10.35 16.40
CA ALA A 457 3.96 10.06 15.43
C ALA A 457 5.18 9.47 16.12
N VAL A 458 5.66 8.37 15.58
CA VAL A 458 6.96 7.79 15.89
C VAL A 458 7.78 7.81 14.62
N GLY A 459 9.01 8.31 14.72
CA GLY A 459 9.95 8.35 13.60
C GLY A 459 11.12 7.41 13.85
N TYR A 460 11.56 6.71 12.82
CA TYR A 460 12.85 6.02 12.83
C TYR A 460 13.92 6.94 12.27
N GLN A 461 15.07 7.03 12.94
CA GLN A 461 16.24 7.76 12.44
C GLN A 461 17.45 6.83 12.30
N VAL A 462 18.10 6.90 11.14
CA VAL A 462 19.37 6.20 10.85
C VAL A 462 20.56 6.87 11.56
N SER A 463 20.54 8.20 11.63
CA SER A 463 21.58 9.00 12.28
C SER A 463 20.96 10.25 12.91
N ASP A 464 21.76 11.03 13.65
CA ASP A 464 21.31 12.31 14.19
C ASP A 464 21.42 13.47 13.15
N GLU A 465 21.85 13.15 11.91
CA GLU A 465 21.96 14.09 10.80
C GLU A 465 20.58 14.50 10.27
N GLU A 466 20.44 15.73 9.81
CA GLU A 466 19.19 16.19 9.18
C GLU A 466 19.17 15.82 7.69
N ILE A 467 18.14 15.09 7.23
CA ILE A 467 17.87 14.68 5.85
C ILE A 467 17.77 15.85 4.87
N THR A 468 17.46 17.05 5.38
CA THR A 468 17.35 18.28 4.60
C THR A 468 18.61 19.13 4.63
N SER A 469 19.68 18.69 5.31
CA SER A 469 20.91 19.46 5.44
C SER A 469 21.59 19.63 4.07
N SER A 470 22.05 20.84 3.78
CA SER A 470 22.87 21.12 2.59
C SER A 470 24.20 20.38 2.59
N ASP A 471 24.68 20.02 3.79
CA ASP A 471 25.98 19.38 3.99
C ASP A 471 25.92 17.87 3.79
N LEU A 472 24.74 17.29 3.58
CA LEU A 472 24.59 15.90 3.24
C LEU A 472 25.32 15.58 1.94
N ASN A 473 26.30 14.70 2.07
CA ASN A 473 27.17 14.22 1.02
C ASN A 473 27.40 12.71 1.20
N GLU A 474 28.28 12.15 0.39
CA GLU A 474 28.55 10.72 0.32
C GLU A 474 29.26 10.17 1.57
N ASN A 475 29.74 11.04 2.46
CA ASN A 475 30.29 10.63 3.76
C ASN A 475 29.22 10.56 4.86
N SER A 476 27.98 11.02 4.61
CA SER A 476 26.90 10.98 5.59
C SER A 476 26.52 9.54 5.94
N VAL A 477 26.10 9.33 7.19
CA VAL A 477 25.70 7.99 7.66
C VAL A 477 24.50 7.50 6.86
N ILE A 478 23.54 8.38 6.59
CA ILE A 478 22.34 8.05 5.80
C ILE A 478 22.71 7.52 4.42
N PHE A 479 23.63 8.20 3.72
CA PHE A 479 24.08 7.76 2.41
C PHE A 479 24.75 6.38 2.44
N LYS A 480 25.67 6.17 3.38
CA LYS A 480 26.36 4.88 3.54
C LYS A 480 25.39 3.76 3.87
N SER A 481 24.40 4.01 4.73
CA SER A 481 23.35 3.04 5.06
C SER A 481 22.47 2.68 3.88
N ILE A 482 22.14 3.64 3.01
CA ILE A 482 21.37 3.37 1.78
C ILE A 482 22.17 2.42 0.87
N ILE A 483 23.45 2.71 0.64
CA ILE A 483 24.30 1.85 -0.21
C ILE A 483 24.47 0.47 0.42
N ALA A 484 24.78 0.40 1.71
CA ALA A 484 24.97 -0.87 2.41
C ALA A 484 23.70 -1.74 2.37
N ASN A 485 22.52 -1.16 2.63
CA ASN A 485 21.24 -1.84 2.51
C ASN A 485 21.01 -2.36 1.08
N LEU A 486 21.28 -1.51 0.08
CA LEU A 486 21.08 -1.88 -1.31
C LEU A 486 22.04 -2.99 -1.77
N GLN A 487 23.32 -2.90 -1.39
CA GLN A 487 24.32 -3.92 -1.68
C GLN A 487 23.92 -5.25 -1.06
N LYS A 488 23.52 -5.25 0.22
CA LYS A 488 23.00 -6.43 0.92
C LYS A 488 21.77 -7.02 0.23
N GLY A 489 20.87 -6.18 -0.28
CA GLY A 489 19.72 -6.58 -1.09
C GLY A 489 20.12 -7.29 -2.40
N ILE A 490 21.08 -6.75 -3.14
CA ILE A 490 21.59 -7.35 -4.38
C ILE A 490 22.36 -8.65 -4.09
N GLU A 491 23.21 -8.68 -3.06
CA GLU A 491 23.94 -9.89 -2.64
C GLU A 491 22.97 -11.00 -2.21
N SER A 492 21.89 -10.64 -1.52
CA SER A 492 20.81 -11.58 -1.16
C SER A 492 20.08 -12.11 -2.39
N TYR A 493 19.81 -11.26 -3.39
CA TYR A 493 19.30 -11.68 -4.69
C TYR A 493 20.27 -12.63 -5.40
N HIS A 494 21.57 -12.30 -5.44
CA HIS A 494 22.60 -13.15 -6.03
C HIS A 494 22.66 -14.52 -5.36
N LYS A 495 22.64 -14.56 -4.02
CA LYS A 495 22.64 -15.81 -3.27
C LYS A 495 21.36 -16.63 -3.48
N THR A 496 20.20 -15.97 -3.48
CA THR A 496 18.89 -16.64 -3.62
C THR A 496 18.73 -17.24 -5.01
N PHE A 497 19.11 -16.53 -6.07
CA PHE A 497 19.02 -17.08 -7.42
C PHE A 497 20.24 -17.94 -7.77
N GLY A 498 21.39 -17.73 -7.11
CA GLY A 498 22.67 -18.31 -7.48
C GLY A 498 23.26 -17.61 -8.70
N ILE A 499 23.23 -16.27 -8.74
CA ILE A 499 23.65 -15.46 -9.90
C ILE A 499 25.16 -15.61 -10.14
N GLU A 500 25.50 -15.95 -11.37
CA GLU A 500 26.86 -16.18 -11.85
C GLU A 500 27.15 -15.34 -13.11
N ASN A 501 28.41 -15.33 -13.52
CA ASN A 501 28.81 -14.75 -14.79
C ASN A 501 28.13 -15.49 -15.95
N THR A 502 27.59 -14.73 -16.90
CA THR A 502 27.05 -15.28 -18.15
C THR A 502 28.16 -15.86 -19.03
N SER A 503 27.83 -16.85 -19.87
CA SER A 503 28.79 -17.45 -20.79
C SER A 503 29.22 -16.50 -21.93
N ASP A 504 28.37 -15.51 -22.22
CA ASP A 504 28.65 -14.45 -23.18
C ASP A 504 28.02 -13.12 -22.74
N GLU A 505 28.37 -12.04 -23.44
CA GLU A 505 28.02 -10.69 -23.05
C GLU A 505 26.56 -10.28 -23.35
N TYR A 506 25.86 -11.00 -24.23
CA TYR A 506 24.48 -10.69 -24.69
C TYR A 506 23.41 -11.55 -24.01
N LYS A 507 23.78 -12.52 -23.19
CA LYS A 507 22.81 -13.18 -22.30
C LYS A 507 22.34 -12.25 -21.18
N ILE A 508 21.09 -12.43 -20.75
CA ILE A 508 20.43 -11.55 -19.77
C ILE A 508 21.04 -11.73 -18.39
N ALA A 509 21.03 -12.97 -17.92
CA ALA A 509 21.53 -13.37 -16.60
C ALA A 509 21.92 -14.84 -16.65
N ALA A 510 22.72 -15.28 -15.70
CA ALA A 510 23.02 -16.70 -15.49
C ALA A 510 22.85 -17.01 -14.02
N PHE A 511 22.19 -18.13 -13.71
CA PHE A 511 22.09 -18.58 -12.33
C PHE A 511 22.00 -20.09 -12.15
N SER A 512 22.53 -20.58 -11.02
CA SER A 512 22.60 -22.00 -10.68
C SER A 512 21.32 -22.53 -10.02
N GLY A 513 20.51 -21.62 -9.45
CA GLY A 513 19.27 -21.92 -8.73
C GLY A 513 19.46 -22.60 -7.39
N GLU A 514 20.69 -22.74 -6.87
CA GLU A 514 20.93 -23.48 -5.63
C GLU A 514 20.54 -22.67 -4.38
N ILE A 515 19.55 -23.17 -3.63
CA ILE A 515 19.06 -22.59 -2.37
C ILE A 515 19.02 -23.67 -1.31
N TYR A 516 20.00 -23.68 -0.37
CA TYR A 516 19.95 -24.50 0.86
C TYR A 516 19.34 -25.90 0.66
N ASP A 517 20.01 -26.74 -0.13
CA ASP A 517 19.62 -28.13 -0.48
C ASP A 517 18.38 -28.28 -1.40
N LYS A 518 17.76 -27.18 -1.85
CA LYS A 518 16.70 -27.16 -2.88
C LYS A 518 17.18 -26.38 -4.10
N ASN A 519 16.55 -26.60 -5.26
CA ASN A 519 16.87 -25.86 -6.47
C ASN A 519 15.66 -25.01 -6.94
N LEU A 520 15.86 -23.70 -7.03
CA LEU A 520 14.87 -22.73 -7.49
C LEU A 520 14.44 -22.99 -8.94
N TRP A 521 15.34 -23.46 -9.82
CA TRP A 521 14.97 -23.80 -11.19
C TRP A 521 13.92 -24.89 -11.27
N ASP A 522 13.98 -25.85 -10.34
CA ASP A 522 13.03 -26.96 -10.28
C ASP A 522 11.63 -26.47 -9.86
N SER A 523 11.53 -25.24 -9.32
CA SER A 523 10.27 -24.62 -8.92
C SER A 523 9.59 -23.79 -10.01
N PHE A 524 10.24 -23.57 -11.15
CA PHE A 524 9.65 -22.80 -12.24
C PHE A 524 8.78 -23.70 -13.12
N ASP A 525 7.46 -23.46 -13.12
CA ASP A 525 6.52 -24.23 -13.94
C ASP A 525 6.19 -23.50 -15.25
N LEU A 526 6.66 -24.07 -16.36
CA LEU A 526 6.40 -23.56 -17.70
C LEU A 526 4.93 -23.67 -18.10
N ASN A 527 4.16 -24.62 -17.54
CA ASN A 527 2.71 -24.71 -17.77
C ASN A 527 1.97 -23.56 -17.10
N TYR A 528 2.39 -23.18 -15.88
CA TYR A 528 1.86 -21.99 -15.22
C TYR A 528 2.11 -20.74 -16.08
N ILE A 529 3.37 -20.53 -16.49
CA ILE A 529 3.80 -19.37 -17.27
C ILE A 529 3.06 -19.31 -18.61
N SER A 530 3.04 -20.43 -19.35
CA SER A 530 2.39 -20.49 -20.65
C SER A 530 0.87 -20.34 -20.57
N GLY A 531 0.16 -20.92 -19.59
CA GLY A 531 -1.31 -20.83 -19.50
C GLY A 531 -2.06 -21.96 -20.24
N ILE A 532 -3.32 -21.73 -20.63
CA ILE A 532 -4.25 -22.78 -21.14
C ILE A 532 -3.98 -23.14 -22.62
N TYR A 533 -2.74 -23.05 -23.09
CA TYR A 533 -2.41 -23.43 -24.47
C TYR A 533 -2.35 -24.95 -24.60
N THR A 534 -3.03 -25.46 -25.63
CA THR A 534 -3.10 -26.90 -25.94
C THR A 534 -2.38 -27.21 -27.25
N GLY A 535 -2.12 -28.49 -27.49
CA GLY A 535 -1.45 -28.94 -28.73
C GLY A 535 0.02 -28.52 -28.79
N LYS A 536 0.48 -28.05 -29.96
CA LYS A 536 1.90 -27.78 -30.24
C LYS A 536 2.50 -26.60 -29.46
N ASN A 537 1.66 -25.73 -28.88
CA ASN A 537 2.09 -24.56 -28.11
C ASN A 537 2.02 -24.78 -26.59
N LYS A 538 1.61 -25.97 -26.14
CA LYS A 538 1.60 -26.30 -24.70
C LYS A 538 3.03 -26.26 -24.16
N GLY A 539 3.25 -25.51 -23.08
CA GLY A 539 4.59 -25.34 -22.51
C GLY A 539 5.49 -24.38 -23.29
N ILE A 540 4.93 -23.45 -24.07
CA ILE A 540 5.68 -22.37 -24.71
C ILE A 540 5.20 -21.03 -24.14
N ALA A 541 6.12 -20.21 -23.62
CA ALA A 541 5.81 -18.90 -23.05
C ALA A 541 5.98 -17.79 -24.11
N MET A 542 4.90 -17.34 -24.74
CA MET A 542 4.95 -16.22 -25.69
C MET A 542 4.96 -14.88 -24.97
N MET A 543 6.08 -14.15 -25.06
CA MET A 543 6.30 -12.87 -24.36
C MET A 543 5.49 -11.70 -24.93
N TYR A 544 4.83 -11.93 -26.07
CA TYR A 544 3.94 -10.95 -26.69
C TYR A 544 2.61 -10.83 -25.94
N TRP A 545 2.19 -11.88 -25.25
CA TRP A 545 0.93 -11.88 -24.50
C TRP A 545 1.15 -11.32 -23.10
N LYS A 546 0.41 -10.26 -22.72
CA LYS A 546 0.61 -9.61 -21.41
C LYS A 546 0.37 -10.57 -20.26
N SER A 547 -0.60 -11.47 -20.38
CA SER A 547 -0.86 -12.50 -19.37
C SER A 547 0.35 -13.41 -19.12
N VAL A 548 1.06 -13.84 -20.18
CA VAL A 548 2.30 -14.61 -20.07
C VAL A 548 3.44 -13.76 -19.53
N LEU A 549 3.59 -12.53 -20.04
CA LEU A 549 4.58 -11.55 -19.57
C LEU A 549 4.46 -11.26 -18.06
N LYS A 550 3.23 -11.13 -17.57
CA LYS A 550 2.92 -10.96 -16.14
C LYS A 550 3.30 -12.21 -15.35
N LYS A 551 3.00 -13.40 -15.85
CA LYS A 551 3.31 -14.66 -15.16
C LYS A 551 4.81 -14.98 -15.11
N ILE A 552 5.56 -14.76 -16.19
CA ILE A 552 7.02 -14.90 -16.15
C ILE A 552 7.64 -13.89 -15.18
N SER A 553 7.14 -12.64 -15.18
CA SER A 553 7.57 -11.62 -14.23
C SER A 553 7.24 -12.01 -12.79
N LYS A 554 6.06 -12.58 -12.52
CA LYS A 554 5.72 -13.11 -11.19
C LYS A 554 6.68 -14.20 -10.74
N VAL A 555 7.02 -15.14 -11.62
CA VAL A 555 7.96 -16.22 -11.31
C VAL A 555 9.35 -15.66 -11.02
N LEU A 556 9.85 -14.72 -11.83
CA LEU A 556 11.15 -14.09 -11.60
C LEU A 556 11.16 -13.17 -10.37
N SER A 557 10.05 -12.53 -10.05
CA SER A 557 9.87 -11.74 -8.83
C SER A 557 9.58 -12.59 -7.59
N LEU A 558 9.50 -13.92 -7.73
CA LEU A 558 9.08 -14.84 -6.67
C LEU A 558 7.73 -14.46 -6.04
N ASP A 559 6.87 -13.78 -6.80
CA ASP A 559 5.54 -13.39 -6.37
C ASP A 559 4.61 -14.60 -6.45
N ILE A 560 4.26 -15.11 -5.27
CA ILE A 560 3.38 -16.27 -5.09
C ILE A 560 1.90 -15.91 -5.07
N SER A 561 1.55 -14.62 -5.16
CA SER A 561 0.15 -14.20 -5.11
C SER A 561 -0.67 -14.85 -6.24
N ASN A 562 -1.75 -15.53 -5.84
CA ASN A 562 -2.70 -16.21 -6.74
C ASN A 562 -2.06 -17.31 -7.59
N ARG A 563 -1.12 -18.06 -7.01
CA ARG A 563 -0.49 -19.24 -7.63
C ARG A 563 -0.96 -20.51 -6.95
N ASN A 564 -1.10 -21.58 -7.74
CA ASN A 564 -1.44 -22.94 -7.28
C ASN A 564 -0.60 -24.03 -7.98
N ASP A 565 0.54 -23.66 -8.57
CA ASP A 565 1.46 -24.56 -9.26
C ASP A 565 2.46 -25.27 -8.33
N ASN A 566 3.13 -26.28 -8.88
CA ASN A 566 4.18 -27.01 -8.19
C ASN A 566 5.43 -26.11 -8.07
N GLY A 567 5.89 -25.84 -6.85
CA GLY A 567 7.10 -25.04 -6.61
C GLY A 567 6.89 -23.79 -5.76
N ILE A 568 5.64 -23.44 -5.43
CA ILE A 568 5.31 -22.26 -4.62
C ILE A 568 6.05 -22.23 -3.29
N GLU A 569 6.14 -23.36 -2.57
CA GLU A 569 6.84 -23.40 -1.27
C GLU A 569 8.33 -23.05 -1.40
N ILE A 570 8.97 -23.48 -2.50
CA ILE A 570 10.38 -23.18 -2.77
C ILE A 570 10.53 -21.69 -3.07
N GLN A 571 9.66 -21.12 -3.91
CA GLN A 571 9.70 -19.70 -4.26
C GLN A 571 9.33 -18.79 -3.09
N ASP A 572 8.37 -19.18 -2.26
CA ASP A 572 8.01 -18.47 -1.02
C ASP A 572 9.19 -18.45 -0.05
N THR A 573 9.83 -19.60 0.15
CA THR A 573 11.04 -19.71 0.99
C THR A 573 12.16 -18.82 0.43
N ALA A 574 12.41 -18.89 -0.88
CA ALA A 574 13.39 -18.08 -1.57
C ALA A 574 13.10 -16.57 -1.39
N ARG A 575 11.84 -16.14 -1.56
CA ARG A 575 11.44 -14.74 -1.39
C ARG A 575 11.63 -14.28 0.05
N LYS A 576 11.22 -15.08 1.03
CA LYS A 576 11.39 -14.77 2.46
C LYS A 576 12.87 -14.62 2.82
N ILE A 577 13.73 -15.50 2.30
CA ILE A 577 15.19 -15.41 2.48
C ILE A 577 15.72 -14.14 1.83
N LEU A 578 15.39 -13.89 0.55
CA LEU A 578 15.84 -12.73 -0.19
C LEU A 578 15.54 -11.43 0.58
N LEU A 579 14.28 -11.26 0.97
CA LEU A 579 13.82 -10.08 1.68
C LEU A 579 14.44 -9.97 3.08
N LYS A 580 14.59 -11.09 3.81
CA LYS A 580 15.11 -11.08 5.19
C LYS A 580 16.62 -10.85 5.23
N GLU A 581 17.39 -11.65 4.50
CA GLU A 581 18.85 -11.50 4.45
C GLU A 581 19.26 -10.19 3.77
N GLY A 582 18.49 -9.75 2.78
CA GLY A 582 18.73 -8.50 2.05
C GLY A 582 18.29 -7.23 2.79
N ASN A 583 17.59 -7.37 3.93
CA ASN A 583 16.92 -6.26 4.63
C ASN A 583 16.04 -5.41 3.68
N GLN A 584 15.20 -6.08 2.89
CA GLN A 584 14.31 -5.50 1.90
C GLN A 584 12.85 -5.81 2.21
N THR A 585 11.95 -4.90 1.85
CA THR A 585 10.50 -5.12 1.86
C THR A 585 9.96 -5.25 0.44
N ILE A 586 10.69 -4.73 -0.55
CA ILE A 586 10.37 -4.81 -1.96
C ILE A 586 11.40 -5.66 -2.69
N TYR A 587 10.91 -6.58 -3.53
CA TYR A 587 11.71 -7.28 -4.54
C TYR A 587 10.87 -7.49 -5.80
N ASN A 588 11.41 -7.08 -6.95
CA ASN A 588 10.77 -7.24 -8.24
C ASN A 588 11.79 -7.40 -9.38
N TRP A 589 11.61 -8.42 -10.22
CA TRP A 589 12.31 -8.63 -11.48
C TRP A 589 11.29 -8.91 -12.59
N GLU A 590 11.04 -7.92 -13.45
CA GLU A 590 9.94 -7.96 -14.41
C GLU A 590 10.40 -7.68 -15.83
N PHE A 591 9.73 -8.31 -16.79
CA PHE A 591 9.72 -7.84 -18.17
C PHE A 591 8.50 -6.93 -18.36
N LEU A 592 8.72 -5.72 -18.88
CA LEU A 592 7.66 -4.71 -19.03
C LEU A 592 7.10 -4.61 -20.45
N THR A 593 7.85 -5.05 -21.45
CA THR A 593 7.52 -4.86 -22.86
C THR A 593 7.06 -6.16 -23.49
N GLU A 594 5.87 -6.15 -24.09
CA GLU A 594 5.43 -7.23 -24.98
C GLU A 594 6.47 -7.43 -26.07
N THR A 595 6.97 -8.65 -26.20
CA THR A 595 8.05 -8.96 -27.16
C THR A 595 7.63 -10.15 -28.02
N LEU A 596 7.70 -10.04 -29.36
CA LEU A 596 7.31 -11.04 -30.39
C LEU A 596 8.26 -12.24 -30.46
N VAL A 597 8.50 -12.85 -29.29
CA VAL A 597 9.37 -14.01 -29.09
C VAL A 597 8.68 -15.01 -28.18
N SER A 598 9.15 -16.25 -28.21
CA SER A 598 8.72 -17.28 -27.27
C SER A 598 9.89 -17.90 -26.54
N PHE A 599 9.65 -18.22 -25.27
CA PHE A 599 10.59 -18.88 -24.37
C PHE A 599 10.17 -20.32 -24.08
N ILE A 600 11.18 -21.17 -23.93
CA ILE A 600 11.05 -22.50 -23.34
C ILE A 600 11.93 -22.54 -22.09
N LEU A 601 11.44 -23.22 -21.04
CA LEU A 601 12.24 -23.57 -19.88
C LEU A 601 12.89 -24.93 -20.10
N LYS A 602 14.21 -24.97 -20.10
CA LYS A 602 15.00 -26.20 -20.13
C LYS A 602 15.90 -26.25 -18.89
N ASN A 603 15.81 -27.31 -18.10
CA ASN A 603 16.51 -27.43 -16.82
C ASN A 603 17.27 -28.77 -16.75
N GLU A 604 18.24 -28.93 -17.64
CA GLU A 604 19.10 -30.12 -17.69
C GLU A 604 20.44 -29.83 -16.99
N ILE A 605 20.85 -30.69 -16.05
CA ILE A 605 22.12 -30.55 -15.31
C ILE A 605 23.34 -30.49 -16.24
N ASN A 606 23.32 -31.19 -17.38
CA ASN A 606 24.38 -31.15 -18.40
C ASN A 606 23.84 -30.64 -19.75
N GLY A 607 22.84 -29.76 -19.71
CA GLY A 607 22.23 -29.20 -20.91
C GLY A 607 23.22 -28.37 -21.73
N ASN A 608 22.96 -28.23 -23.03
CA ASN A 608 23.73 -27.31 -23.87
C ASN A 608 23.58 -25.88 -23.32
N HIS A 609 24.70 -25.23 -22.97
CA HIS A 609 24.78 -23.87 -22.43
C HIS A 609 24.07 -22.81 -23.27
N ASN A 610 23.87 -23.06 -24.57
CA ASN A 610 23.11 -22.16 -25.42
C ASN A 610 21.60 -22.30 -25.21
N THR A 611 21.10 -23.48 -24.83
CA THR A 611 19.66 -23.79 -24.73
C THR A 611 19.21 -24.13 -23.31
N ASN A 612 20.07 -24.06 -22.30
CA ASN A 612 19.73 -24.40 -20.92
C ASN A 612 19.29 -23.15 -20.14
N GLY A 613 18.17 -23.22 -19.44
CA GLY A 613 17.50 -22.12 -18.74
C GLY A 613 16.22 -21.67 -19.44
N PHE A 614 15.80 -20.43 -19.22
CA PHE A 614 14.79 -19.79 -20.08
C PHE A 614 15.49 -19.28 -21.33
N TYR A 615 15.35 -19.98 -22.44
CA TYR A 615 15.94 -19.58 -23.70
C TYR A 615 14.86 -19.23 -24.73
N MET A 616 15.16 -18.22 -25.54
CA MET A 616 14.35 -17.86 -26.69
C MET A 616 14.41 -18.98 -27.74
N ASP A 617 13.29 -19.63 -27.97
CA ASP A 617 13.14 -20.75 -28.91
C ASP A 617 12.79 -20.26 -30.32
N THR A 618 11.77 -19.39 -30.40
CA THR A 618 11.28 -18.87 -31.68
C THR A 618 11.13 -17.35 -31.64
N ILE A 619 11.56 -16.69 -32.72
CA ILE A 619 11.34 -15.26 -33.00
C ILE A 619 10.26 -15.16 -34.09
N TYR A 620 9.19 -14.42 -33.82
CA TYR A 620 8.11 -14.24 -34.78
C TYR A 620 8.35 -12.99 -35.62
N TYR A 621 8.06 -13.08 -36.93
CA TYR A 621 8.32 -12.01 -37.89
C TYR A 621 9.80 -11.56 -37.85
N HIS A 622 10.08 -10.33 -37.44
CA HIS A 622 11.43 -9.79 -37.29
C HIS A 622 11.88 -9.70 -35.82
N GLY A 623 11.03 -10.10 -34.87
CA GLY A 623 11.20 -9.82 -33.45
C GLY A 623 11.08 -8.31 -33.14
N ASP A 624 11.51 -7.92 -31.95
CA ASP A 624 11.46 -6.51 -31.52
C ASP A 624 12.86 -5.91 -31.39
N ASP A 625 12.92 -4.59 -31.55
CA ASP A 625 14.15 -3.80 -31.45
C ASP A 625 14.71 -3.81 -30.03
N THR A 626 13.82 -3.75 -29.06
CA THR A 626 14.13 -3.58 -27.65
C THR A 626 13.10 -4.23 -26.75
N SER A 627 13.49 -4.58 -25.53
CA SER A 627 12.57 -4.95 -24.45
C SER A 627 13.06 -4.36 -23.13
N ASP A 628 12.14 -3.92 -22.28
CA ASP A 628 12.45 -3.34 -20.97
C ASP A 628 12.41 -4.40 -19.86
N ILE A 629 13.48 -4.48 -19.08
CA ILE A 629 13.60 -5.30 -17.88
C ILE A 629 13.68 -4.39 -16.66
N ARG A 630 12.77 -4.51 -15.71
CA ARG A 630 12.78 -3.76 -14.46
C ARG A 630 13.35 -4.59 -13.32
N PHE A 631 14.18 -3.95 -12.50
CA PHE A 631 14.63 -4.47 -11.21
C PHE A 631 14.31 -3.46 -10.10
N LYS A 632 13.71 -3.94 -9.02
CA LYS A 632 13.28 -3.08 -7.90
C LYS A 632 13.63 -3.69 -6.55
N LEU A 633 14.27 -2.88 -5.71
CA LEU A 633 14.49 -3.06 -4.27
C LEU A 633 14.04 -1.76 -3.55
N ASN A 634 14.25 -1.65 -2.23
CA ASN A 634 13.82 -0.46 -1.48
C ASN A 634 14.51 0.82 -1.95
N PHE A 635 15.83 0.77 -2.19
CA PHE A 635 16.63 1.91 -2.65
C PHE A 635 17.11 1.77 -4.10
N LEU A 636 16.37 1.02 -4.93
CA LEU A 636 16.69 0.83 -6.34
C LEU A 636 15.40 0.60 -7.13
N ASN A 637 15.17 1.41 -8.15
CA ASN A 637 14.09 1.19 -9.11
C ASN A 637 14.63 1.55 -10.49
N VAL A 638 15.04 0.53 -11.23
CA VAL A 638 15.73 0.69 -12.51
C VAL A 638 15.04 -0.11 -13.59
N THR A 639 14.97 0.46 -14.79
CA THR A 639 14.51 -0.21 -16.00
C THR A 639 15.64 -0.22 -17.01
N PHE A 640 16.09 -1.39 -17.40
CA PHE A 640 17.09 -1.58 -18.44
C PHE A 640 16.41 -1.89 -19.76
N THR A 641 16.60 -1.02 -20.75
CA THR A 641 16.23 -1.31 -22.13
C THR A 641 17.33 -2.19 -22.73
N THR A 642 16.95 -3.43 -22.96
CA THR A 642 17.77 -4.43 -23.66
C THR A 642 17.50 -4.32 -25.15
N ASP A 643 18.56 -4.30 -25.95
CA ASP A 643 18.51 -4.25 -27.41
C ASP A 643 19.20 -5.48 -28.01
N ARG A 644 19.07 -5.66 -29.33
CA ARG A 644 19.82 -6.65 -30.13
C ARG A 644 19.50 -8.14 -29.89
N ILE A 645 18.94 -8.51 -28.75
CA ILE A 645 18.75 -9.91 -28.35
C ILE A 645 17.37 -10.50 -28.65
N TRP A 646 16.48 -9.65 -29.16
CA TRP A 646 15.07 -9.95 -29.45
C TRP A 646 14.78 -10.06 -30.96
N LYS A 647 15.78 -9.77 -31.82
CA LYS A 647 15.62 -9.70 -33.28
C LYS A 647 16.13 -10.93 -33.99
N LEU A 648 15.47 -11.26 -35.10
CA LEU A 648 15.99 -12.23 -36.05
C LEU A 648 17.32 -11.74 -36.63
N ARG A 649 18.36 -12.59 -36.60
CA ARG A 649 19.69 -12.28 -37.15
C ARG A 649 19.84 -12.83 -38.56
N LYS A 650 20.76 -12.22 -39.32
CA LYS A 650 21.03 -12.59 -40.73
C LYS A 650 21.67 -13.98 -40.84
N SER A 651 22.35 -14.44 -39.79
CA SER A 651 22.94 -15.77 -39.72
C SER A 651 22.52 -16.51 -38.43
N GLU A 652 22.46 -17.83 -38.52
CA GLU A 652 22.11 -18.71 -37.41
C GLU A 652 23.16 -18.63 -36.27
N SER A 653 24.43 -18.44 -36.62
CA SER A 653 25.52 -18.26 -35.66
C SER A 653 25.40 -16.95 -34.86
N GLU A 654 25.04 -15.84 -35.50
CA GLU A 654 24.74 -14.58 -34.81
C GLU A 654 23.49 -14.70 -33.93
N MET A 655 22.48 -15.43 -34.40
CA MET A 655 21.27 -15.69 -33.63
C MET A 655 21.58 -16.45 -32.33
N TYR A 656 22.41 -17.50 -32.38
CA TYR A 656 22.75 -18.27 -31.18
C TYR A 656 23.66 -17.52 -30.20
N ARG A 657 24.56 -16.66 -30.71
CA ARG A 657 25.45 -15.84 -29.88
C ARG A 657 24.71 -14.71 -29.18
N ASP A 658 23.77 -14.06 -29.88
CA ASP A 658 23.14 -12.84 -29.38
C ASP A 658 21.70 -13.08 -28.91
N ARG A 659 21.21 -14.33 -28.77
CA ARG A 659 19.81 -14.55 -28.35
C ARG A 659 19.59 -14.27 -26.86
N SER A 660 18.38 -13.82 -26.57
CA SER A 660 17.91 -13.67 -25.20
C SER A 660 17.83 -15.01 -24.46
N ILE A 661 18.68 -15.17 -23.44
CA ILE A 661 18.73 -16.35 -22.56
C ILE A 661 18.95 -15.89 -21.12
N ILE A 662 18.18 -16.49 -20.21
CA ILE A 662 18.48 -16.56 -18.79
C ILE A 662 19.03 -17.96 -18.52
N GLU A 663 20.34 -18.06 -18.30
CA GLU A 663 21.06 -19.34 -18.30
C GLU A 663 20.86 -20.12 -17.00
N ASN A 664 20.68 -21.43 -17.14
CA ASN A 664 20.81 -22.35 -16.02
C ASN A 664 22.23 -22.94 -16.01
N THR A 665 22.99 -22.60 -14.97
CA THR A 665 24.40 -23.01 -14.80
C THR A 665 24.61 -24.12 -13.77
N ARG A 666 23.53 -24.76 -13.28
CA ARG A 666 23.57 -25.84 -12.29
C ARG A 666 24.68 -26.86 -12.58
N LYS A 667 25.61 -27.05 -11.64
CA LYS A 667 26.70 -28.04 -11.71
C LYS A 667 26.36 -29.25 -10.84
N LYS A 668 27.05 -30.37 -11.08
CA LYS A 668 26.89 -31.63 -10.33
C LYS A 668 27.31 -31.53 -8.87
#